data_AF-H6NGY0-F1
#
_entry.id   AF-H6NGY0-F1
#
_cell.length_a   1.000
_cell.length_b   1.000
_cell.length_c   1.000
_cell.angle_alpha   90.00
_cell.angle_beta   90.00
_cell.angle_gamma   90.00
#
_symmetry.space_group_name_H-M   'P 1'
#
loop_
_entity.id
_entity.type
_entity.pdbx_description
1 polymer ?
#
loop_
_entity_poly.entity_id
_entity_poly.type
_entity_poly.pdbx_seq_one_letter_code
_entity_poly.pdbx_strand_id
1 'polypeptide(L)'
;MDEFRRKTPEEILKSISELQRGRLKIYVGPFSGSGKTYHMLQEGNSLKQRGIDVVICAVSTMQRKETIEQIGCLERVPSIHWVKDGVEKKDLNIEALLARNPEVVLVDGLAHRNRMEARFRTRLQDIQHLLKQGISVITTVNVYELEGYTELAQRLTGIEVDETVPADTLELADEIRLIDVTPESILARLSEGAMEATHTSLSKRDNLGKLRELALRLVAEDVNESLEEHREALGLNGPSGASERILVSTQYHWNGSIYIRRGEQIARRLNGDMLVVTFVDPKKPLSKEQTAFKRSIVKLTEKLEVSFDELPFVRRRAMPRQLVDYAIDNKVTRIVLGHSKQTTWQEWWRGSVVNTLMKLARHVDLFYMADSAEQKGERILPTSITKKADANIYKRLSGSEVKERIIRIKRGTFKIYIGAAPGVGKTYTMLKEGNILLKKGIDVVIGLLETHGRKETFEQIGDLTTIPRQVSDYRGTRLEEMNMEAIIRLNPEVVLVDELAHTNVPGSKNKKRYEDILEILEAGISVISTMNVQHVESLNDAVEQLTGVRVRETVPDRILRLADEVQLIDVAPNALQQRLRDGKIYARNKVEQALNHFFKTGNLIALRELALREIADDVDERLEAWERRDSLRGPWRREEVIFVCVTLSPRAESLIRRGFRIAHRLKADWVVHYIAVKADLPEEQQKRIMDLRELTQRLGGIFNMQVMERRRQVAVKLLEQANVNKSTQLIIGQSQMKFWERMLYGNTVKTILKYGRHMDVLVVSGFVPKER
;
A
#
# COMPACT_ATOMS: atom_id res chain seq x y z
N MET A 1 8.33 22.88 4.46
CA MET A 1 8.49 24.08 5.33
C MET A 1 7.55 25.21 4.93
N ASP A 2 7.13 25.32 3.67
CA ASP A 2 6.04 26.19 3.18
C ASP A 2 4.65 25.50 3.12
N GLU A 3 4.47 24.38 3.82
CA GLU A 3 3.40 23.43 3.52
C GLU A 3 1.98 23.97 3.80
N PHE A 4 1.85 24.83 4.82
CA PHE A 4 0.56 25.43 5.20
C PHE A 4 0.26 26.74 4.47
N ARG A 5 1.26 27.35 3.82
CA ARG A 5 1.09 28.58 3.05
C ARG A 5 0.24 28.29 1.83
N ARG A 6 -0.70 29.17 1.54
CA ARG A 6 -1.53 28.99 0.36
C ARG A 6 -0.68 29.14 -0.90
N LYS A 7 -0.74 28.14 -1.79
CA LYS A 7 -0.01 28.19 -3.06
C LYS A 7 -0.48 29.36 -3.91
N THR A 8 0.46 30.09 -4.48
CA THR A 8 0.16 31.18 -5.42
C THR A 8 -0.37 30.61 -6.74
N PRO A 9 -1.10 31.41 -7.55
CA PRO A 9 -1.52 30.99 -8.88
C PRO A 9 -0.36 30.48 -9.76
N GLU A 10 0.82 31.09 -9.65
CA GLU A 10 2.02 30.70 -10.38
C GLU A 10 2.56 29.32 -9.95
N GLU A 11 2.59 29.03 -8.65
CA GLU A 11 3.02 27.73 -8.11
C GLU A 11 2.03 26.61 -8.46
N ILE A 12 0.73 26.93 -8.48
CA ILE A 12 -0.31 26.01 -8.95
C ILE A 12 -0.09 25.74 -10.44
N LEU A 13 0.13 26.77 -11.26
CA LEU A 13 0.42 26.61 -12.68
C LEU A 13 1.68 25.78 -12.94
N LYS A 14 2.75 26.00 -12.16
CA LYS A 14 3.98 25.20 -12.24
C LYS A 14 3.71 23.73 -11.89
N SER A 15 2.99 23.46 -10.80
CA SER A 15 2.63 22.10 -10.38
C SER A 15 1.75 21.39 -11.43
N ILE A 16 0.85 22.13 -12.09
CA ILE A 16 0.02 21.60 -13.18
C ILE A 16 0.86 21.33 -14.44
N SER A 17 1.82 22.21 -14.76
CA SER A 17 2.73 22.02 -15.88
C SER A 17 3.61 20.78 -15.70
N GLU A 18 4.08 20.50 -14.48
CA GLU A 18 4.87 19.30 -14.17
C GLU A 18 4.07 18.01 -14.35
N LEU A 19 2.76 18.00 -14.10
CA LEU A 19 1.89 16.84 -14.34
C LEU A 19 1.74 16.47 -15.82
N GLN A 20 2.01 17.43 -16.72
CA GLN A 20 1.81 17.29 -18.16
C GLN A 20 3.13 17.08 -18.91
N ARG A 21 4.28 17.18 -18.23
CA ARG A 21 5.61 16.96 -18.83
C ARG A 21 5.86 15.46 -19.01
N GLY A 22 6.49 15.10 -20.13
CA GLY A 22 7.02 13.75 -20.37
C GLY A 22 8.20 13.46 -19.44
N ARG A 23 8.48 12.18 -19.22
CA ARG A 23 9.60 11.72 -18.38
C ARG A 23 10.82 11.33 -19.20
N LEU A 24 12.01 11.54 -18.64
CA LEU A 24 13.29 11.18 -19.24
C LEU A 24 13.96 10.04 -18.46
N LYS A 25 14.21 8.92 -19.13
CA LYS A 25 15.04 7.83 -18.61
C LYS A 25 16.32 7.69 -19.40
N ILE A 26 17.44 7.58 -18.71
CA ILE A 26 18.76 7.47 -19.32
C ILE A 26 19.41 6.15 -18.93
N TYR A 27 19.71 5.33 -19.94
CA TYR A 27 20.58 4.17 -19.80
C TYR A 27 22.04 4.59 -19.94
N VAL A 28 22.78 4.56 -18.83
CA VAL A 28 24.20 4.91 -18.77
C VAL A 28 25.02 3.63 -18.86
N GLY A 29 26.10 3.66 -19.62
CA GLY A 29 27.00 2.52 -19.73
C GLY A 29 28.44 2.93 -20.02
N PRO A 30 29.41 2.10 -19.64
CA PRO A 30 30.83 2.45 -19.72
C PRO A 30 31.36 2.56 -21.16
N PHE A 31 30.78 1.86 -22.13
CA PHE A 31 31.22 1.88 -23.54
C PHE A 31 30.14 1.40 -24.52
N SER A 32 30.31 1.72 -25.81
CA SER A 32 29.47 1.25 -26.91
C SER A 32 29.49 -0.28 -27.01
N GLY A 33 28.31 -0.90 -27.09
CA GLY A 33 28.18 -2.37 -27.08
C GLY A 33 28.02 -3.01 -25.70
N SER A 34 27.96 -2.23 -24.61
CA SER A 34 27.63 -2.72 -23.26
C SER A 34 26.19 -3.26 -23.12
N GLY A 35 25.34 -3.12 -24.13
CA GLY A 35 23.96 -3.63 -24.10
C GLY A 35 22.90 -2.58 -23.72
N LYS A 36 23.26 -1.29 -23.63
CA LYS A 36 22.30 -0.18 -23.41
C LYS A 36 21.10 -0.21 -24.34
N THR A 37 21.35 -0.24 -25.65
CA THR A 37 20.30 -0.28 -26.68
C THR A 37 19.44 -1.55 -26.58
N TYR A 38 20.06 -2.69 -26.28
CA TYR A 38 19.33 -3.94 -26.03
C TYR A 38 18.35 -3.80 -24.85
N HIS A 39 18.82 -3.27 -23.71
CA HIS A 39 17.98 -3.08 -22.53
C HIS A 39 16.90 -2.01 -22.74
N MET A 40 17.21 -0.92 -23.45
CA MET A 40 16.24 0.09 -23.85
C MET A 40 15.12 -0.52 -24.71
N LEU A 41 15.46 -1.31 -25.73
CA LEU A 41 14.47 -1.98 -26.60
C LEU A 41 13.67 -3.05 -25.83
N GLN A 42 14.33 -3.81 -24.95
CA GLN A 42 13.68 -4.79 -24.09
C GLN A 42 12.65 -4.13 -23.17
N GLU A 43 12.98 -2.98 -22.58
CA GLU A 43 12.06 -2.18 -21.78
C GLU A 43 10.93 -1.63 -22.63
N GLY A 44 11.22 -1.08 -23.80
CA GLY A 44 10.23 -0.61 -24.77
C GLY A 44 9.18 -1.66 -25.11
N ASN A 45 9.61 -2.89 -25.40
CA ASN A 45 8.69 -4.00 -25.62
C ASN A 45 7.89 -4.36 -24.36
N SER A 46 8.50 -4.30 -23.17
CA SER A 46 7.79 -4.54 -21.91
C SER A 46 6.71 -3.48 -21.67
N LEU A 47 6.99 -2.21 -21.97
CA LEU A 47 6.03 -1.11 -21.89
C LEU A 47 4.89 -1.31 -22.92
N LYS A 48 5.22 -1.65 -24.17
CA LYS A 48 4.21 -1.96 -25.20
C LYS A 48 3.32 -3.14 -24.82
N GLN A 49 3.87 -4.21 -24.25
CA GLN A 49 3.10 -5.35 -23.74
C GLN A 49 2.17 -4.98 -22.56
N ARG A 50 2.47 -3.90 -21.84
CA ARG A 50 1.63 -3.36 -20.77
C ARG A 50 0.55 -2.40 -21.29
N GLY A 51 0.47 -2.18 -22.61
CA GLY A 51 -0.49 -1.30 -23.24
C GLY A 51 -0.06 0.17 -23.31
N ILE A 52 1.21 0.47 -23.06
CA ILE A 52 1.77 1.83 -23.23
C ILE A 52 2.14 2.02 -24.70
N ASP A 53 1.86 3.20 -25.26
CA ASP A 53 2.13 3.50 -26.66
C ASP A 53 3.61 3.88 -26.91
N VAL A 54 4.39 2.95 -27.47
CA VAL A 54 5.85 3.09 -27.63
C VAL A 54 6.28 3.03 -29.11
N VAL A 55 7.14 3.97 -29.51
CA VAL A 55 7.88 3.94 -30.80
C VAL A 55 9.38 4.01 -30.64
N ILE A 56 10.07 3.59 -31.70
CA ILE A 56 11.50 3.82 -31.91
C ILE A 56 11.74 4.91 -32.96
N CYS A 57 12.72 5.78 -32.73
CA CYS A 57 13.23 6.72 -33.72
C CYS A 57 14.75 6.88 -33.54
N ALA A 58 15.50 6.95 -34.66
CA ALA A 58 16.96 7.06 -34.65
C ALA A 58 17.72 5.99 -33.81
N VAL A 59 17.18 4.77 -33.71
CA VAL A 59 17.83 3.63 -33.04
C VAL A 59 18.88 2.98 -33.96
N SER A 60 20.07 2.69 -33.41
CA SER A 60 21.15 2.01 -34.14
C SER A 60 21.32 0.59 -33.63
N THR A 61 20.92 -0.40 -34.44
CA THR A 61 21.05 -1.82 -34.07
C THR A 61 22.44 -2.40 -34.31
N MET A 62 23.36 -1.64 -34.93
CA MET A 62 24.70 -2.09 -35.35
C MET A 62 24.68 -3.46 -36.06
N GLN A 63 23.61 -3.75 -36.81
CA GLN A 63 23.36 -5.02 -37.50
C GLN A 63 23.37 -6.29 -36.61
N ARG A 64 23.24 -6.15 -35.28
CA ARG A 64 23.23 -7.29 -34.36
C ARG A 64 21.92 -8.05 -34.44
N LYS A 65 21.98 -9.34 -34.77
CA LYS A 65 20.79 -10.21 -34.91
C LYS A 65 19.89 -10.16 -33.67
N GLU A 66 20.46 -10.30 -32.47
CA GLU A 66 19.70 -10.25 -31.21
C GLU A 66 19.05 -8.88 -30.96
N THR A 67 19.71 -7.78 -31.32
CA THR A 67 19.17 -6.42 -31.14
C THR A 67 18.11 -6.09 -32.19
N ILE A 68 18.26 -6.60 -33.41
CA ILE A 68 17.23 -6.54 -34.46
C ILE A 68 16.00 -7.34 -34.03
N GLU A 69 16.17 -8.53 -33.47
CA GLU A 69 15.07 -9.32 -32.90
C GLU A 69 14.34 -8.57 -31.77
N GLN A 70 15.06 -7.80 -30.96
CA GLN A 70 14.46 -6.93 -29.93
C GLN A 70 13.70 -5.71 -30.50
N ILE A 71 13.84 -5.33 -31.77
CA ILE A 71 12.91 -4.35 -32.35
C ILE A 71 11.49 -4.93 -32.33
N GLY A 72 11.36 -6.24 -32.53
CA GLY A 72 10.12 -6.98 -32.31
C GLY A 72 8.93 -6.36 -33.03
N CYS A 73 7.92 -5.96 -32.26
CA CYS A 73 6.71 -5.31 -32.75
C CYS A 73 6.68 -3.78 -32.54
N LEU A 74 7.78 -3.16 -32.12
CA LEU A 74 7.84 -1.71 -31.91
C LEU A 74 7.66 -0.98 -33.24
N GLU A 75 6.79 0.03 -33.24
CA GLU A 75 6.56 0.84 -34.43
C GLU A 75 7.75 1.77 -34.64
N ARG A 76 8.14 1.97 -35.91
CA ARG A 76 9.27 2.83 -36.27
C ARG A 76 8.80 4.12 -36.90
N VAL A 77 9.09 5.23 -36.24
CA VAL A 77 8.92 6.56 -36.82
C VAL A 77 10.17 6.88 -37.66
N PRO A 78 10.03 7.33 -38.92
CA PRO A 78 11.17 7.62 -39.79
C PRO A 78 12.16 8.60 -39.15
N SER A 79 13.44 8.27 -39.15
CA SER A 79 14.54 9.18 -38.80
C SER A 79 15.01 9.94 -40.04
N ILE A 80 15.74 11.05 -39.85
CA ILE A 80 16.34 11.79 -40.97
C ILE A 80 17.81 11.36 -41.10
N HIS A 81 18.18 10.79 -42.23
CA HIS A 81 19.51 10.23 -42.46
C HIS A 81 20.41 11.25 -43.16
N TRP A 82 21.66 11.36 -42.74
CA TRP A 82 22.66 12.23 -43.34
C TRP A 82 24.06 11.63 -43.16
N VAL A 83 25.06 12.13 -43.89
CA VAL A 83 26.42 11.58 -43.86
C VAL A 83 27.39 12.63 -43.32
N LYS A 84 28.25 12.22 -42.38
CA LYS A 84 29.35 13.02 -41.83
C LYS A 84 30.63 12.20 -41.90
N ASP A 85 31.68 12.72 -42.53
CA ASP A 85 32.99 12.07 -42.61
C ASP A 85 32.93 10.61 -43.13
N GLY A 86 32.01 10.34 -44.06
CA GLY A 86 31.77 9.01 -44.63
C GLY A 86 30.90 8.06 -43.78
N VAL A 87 30.45 8.49 -42.59
CA VAL A 87 29.62 7.70 -41.67
C VAL A 87 28.16 8.17 -41.72
N GLU A 88 27.22 7.23 -41.84
CA GLU A 88 25.78 7.52 -41.76
C GLU A 88 25.37 7.93 -40.33
N LYS A 89 24.76 9.10 -40.20
CA LYS A 89 24.19 9.68 -38.99
C LYS A 89 22.66 9.79 -39.14
N LYS A 90 21.95 9.76 -38.02
CA LYS A 90 20.47 9.77 -37.97
C LYS A 90 19.97 10.83 -37.02
N ASP A 91 19.13 11.74 -37.44
CA ASP A 91 18.46 12.73 -36.58
C ASP A 91 17.03 12.28 -36.24
N LEU A 92 16.49 12.81 -35.15
CA LEU A 92 15.08 12.64 -34.83
C LEU A 92 14.21 13.44 -35.79
N ASN A 93 13.15 12.82 -36.31
CA ASN A 93 12.11 13.55 -37.04
C ASN A 93 11.05 14.04 -36.04
N ILE A 94 11.29 15.23 -35.48
CA ILE A 94 10.42 15.81 -34.44
C ILE A 94 9.01 16.05 -34.96
N GLU A 95 8.86 16.52 -36.19
CA GLU A 95 7.54 16.75 -36.78
C GLU A 95 6.73 15.46 -36.90
N ALA A 96 7.36 14.37 -37.37
CA ALA A 96 6.71 13.06 -37.45
C ALA A 96 6.38 12.49 -36.05
N LEU A 97 7.26 12.68 -35.06
CA LEU A 97 7.04 12.23 -33.69
C LEU A 97 5.87 12.99 -33.03
N LEU A 98 5.78 14.30 -33.23
CA LEU A 98 4.69 15.12 -32.71
C LEU A 98 3.36 14.80 -33.41
N ALA A 99 3.39 14.58 -34.72
CA ALA A 99 2.20 14.17 -35.47
C ALA A 99 1.66 12.80 -35.02
N ARG A 100 2.54 11.84 -34.70
CA ARG A 100 2.14 10.54 -34.12
C ARG A 100 1.63 10.72 -32.68
N ASN A 101 2.33 11.51 -31.87
CA ASN A 101 2.04 11.73 -30.45
C ASN A 101 2.11 10.49 -29.51
N PRO A 102 3.22 9.72 -29.51
CA PRO A 102 3.43 8.58 -28.58
C PRO A 102 3.33 8.93 -27.11
N GLU A 103 3.10 7.93 -26.26
CA GLU A 103 3.42 8.03 -24.83
C GLU A 103 4.94 7.96 -24.57
N VAL A 104 5.65 7.08 -25.29
CA VAL A 104 7.11 6.89 -25.15
C VAL A 104 7.82 6.81 -26.49
N VAL A 105 8.97 7.49 -26.60
CA VAL A 105 9.93 7.36 -27.71
C VAL A 105 11.24 6.79 -27.19
N LEU A 106 11.74 5.74 -27.83
CA LEU A 106 13.06 5.20 -27.59
C LEU A 106 14.04 5.80 -28.60
N VAL A 107 15.15 6.33 -28.10
CA VAL A 107 16.14 7.06 -28.89
C VAL A 107 17.56 6.68 -28.45
N ASP A 108 18.41 6.21 -29.36
CA ASP A 108 19.81 5.98 -28.99
C ASP A 108 20.63 7.26 -28.92
N GLY A 109 21.74 7.25 -28.17
CA GLY A 109 22.83 8.22 -28.27
C GLY A 109 22.45 9.66 -27.93
N LEU A 110 22.25 9.96 -26.65
CA LEU A 110 21.90 11.28 -26.12
C LEU A 110 22.87 12.40 -26.55
N ALA A 111 24.16 12.07 -26.66
CA ALA A 111 25.23 13.01 -27.04
C ALA A 111 25.20 13.46 -28.51
N HIS A 112 24.31 12.90 -29.33
CA HIS A 112 24.30 13.14 -30.76
C HIS A 112 24.12 14.61 -31.16
N ARG A 113 24.98 15.08 -32.07
CA ARG A 113 24.81 16.38 -32.76
C ARG A 113 24.01 16.22 -34.04
N ASN A 114 22.95 17.02 -34.17
CA ASN A 114 22.10 17.01 -35.36
C ASN A 114 22.79 17.66 -36.57
N ARG A 115 22.23 17.47 -37.76
CA ARG A 115 22.71 18.16 -38.98
C ARG A 115 22.66 19.69 -38.81
N MET A 116 23.53 20.40 -39.53
CA MET A 116 23.69 21.86 -39.40
C MET A 116 22.39 22.66 -39.61
N GLU A 117 21.49 22.15 -40.46
CA GLU A 117 20.21 22.78 -40.79
C GLU A 117 19.06 22.38 -39.85
N ALA A 118 19.31 21.52 -38.85
CA ALA A 118 18.28 21.09 -37.92
C ALA A 118 17.82 22.24 -37.01
N ARG A 119 16.52 22.23 -36.65
CA ARG A 119 15.90 23.21 -35.76
C ARG A 119 16.62 23.30 -34.40
N PHE A 120 17.09 22.16 -33.89
CA PHE A 120 17.85 22.06 -32.66
C PHE A 120 19.24 21.50 -32.97
N ARG A 121 20.27 22.04 -32.33
CA ARG A 121 21.67 21.66 -32.62
C ARG A 121 22.05 20.30 -32.04
N THR A 122 21.37 19.86 -30.99
CA THR A 122 21.67 18.62 -30.27
C THR A 122 20.41 17.78 -30.07
N ARG A 123 20.61 16.46 -30.00
CA ARG A 123 19.52 15.53 -29.67
C ARG A 123 18.96 15.75 -28.27
N LEU A 124 19.76 16.23 -27.31
CA LEU A 124 19.26 16.62 -26.00
C LEU A 124 18.17 17.71 -26.12
N GLN A 125 18.36 18.71 -26.97
CA GLN A 125 17.37 19.76 -27.20
C GLN A 125 16.10 19.22 -27.88
N ASP A 126 16.24 18.30 -28.83
CA ASP A 126 15.11 17.57 -29.42
C ASP A 126 14.29 16.85 -28.33
N ILE A 127 14.97 16.10 -27.46
CA ILE A 127 14.36 15.34 -26.37
C ILE A 127 13.66 16.29 -25.39
N GLN A 128 14.31 17.38 -24.97
CA GLN A 128 13.70 18.40 -24.12
C GLN A 128 12.43 18.99 -24.74
N HIS A 129 12.39 19.16 -26.06
CA HIS A 129 11.20 19.61 -26.76
C HIS A 129 10.07 18.56 -26.71
N LEU A 130 10.38 17.29 -26.93
CA LEU A 130 9.41 16.18 -26.81
C LEU A 130 8.83 16.06 -25.40
N LEU A 131 9.67 16.18 -24.37
CA LEU A 131 9.26 16.15 -22.96
C LEU A 131 8.29 17.29 -22.63
N LYS A 132 8.53 18.51 -23.16
CA LYS A 132 7.61 19.65 -23.00
C LYS A 132 6.25 19.42 -23.65
N GLN A 133 6.17 18.56 -24.66
CA GLN A 133 4.92 18.14 -25.32
C GLN A 133 4.27 16.92 -24.66
N GLY A 134 4.77 16.49 -23.49
CA GLY A 134 4.21 15.35 -22.75
C GLY A 134 4.59 13.99 -23.32
N ILE A 135 5.58 13.91 -24.21
CA ILE A 135 6.10 12.65 -24.76
C ILE A 135 7.30 12.22 -23.89
N SER A 136 7.22 11.04 -23.29
CA SER A 136 8.34 10.52 -22.51
C SER A 136 9.43 9.96 -23.42
N VAL A 137 10.69 10.05 -22.99
CA VAL A 137 11.85 9.59 -23.78
C VAL A 137 12.69 8.63 -22.94
N ILE A 138 13.03 7.50 -23.53
CA ILE A 138 14.06 6.59 -23.00
C ILE A 138 15.25 6.67 -23.95
N THR A 139 16.43 6.96 -23.41
CA THR A 139 17.64 7.17 -24.21
C THR A 139 18.87 6.50 -23.63
N THR A 140 19.97 6.50 -24.38
CA THR A 140 21.23 5.84 -24.04
C THR A 140 22.38 6.85 -24.09
N VAL A 141 23.33 6.75 -23.16
CA VAL A 141 24.54 7.58 -23.15
C VAL A 141 25.74 6.76 -22.65
N ASN A 142 26.93 7.04 -23.17
CA ASN A 142 28.18 6.51 -22.62
C ASN A 142 28.75 7.46 -21.56
N VAL A 143 29.41 6.90 -20.55
CA VAL A 143 30.01 7.71 -19.47
C VAL A 143 31.08 8.69 -19.98
N TYR A 144 31.85 8.29 -20.99
CA TYR A 144 32.85 9.16 -21.59
C TYR A 144 32.26 10.31 -22.44
N GLU A 145 30.96 10.24 -22.79
CA GLU A 145 30.24 11.29 -23.53
C GLU A 145 29.73 12.41 -22.60
N LEU A 146 29.84 12.24 -21.27
CA LEU A 146 29.45 13.25 -20.29
C LEU A 146 30.60 14.27 -20.08
N GLU A 147 30.27 15.56 -20.18
CA GLU A 147 31.20 16.64 -19.89
C GLU A 147 31.76 16.50 -18.46
N GLY A 148 33.03 16.87 -18.26
CA GLY A 148 33.76 16.61 -17.00
C GLY A 148 34.35 15.21 -16.89
N TYR A 149 33.73 14.18 -17.48
CA TYR A 149 34.26 12.81 -17.51
C TYR A 149 35.04 12.50 -18.80
N THR A 150 34.82 13.26 -19.86
CA THR A 150 35.50 13.09 -21.15
C THR A 150 37.02 13.21 -21.05
N GLU A 151 37.55 14.26 -20.42
CA GLU A 151 39.00 14.45 -20.27
C GLU A 151 39.66 13.37 -19.40
N LEU A 152 38.93 12.90 -18.38
CA LEU A 152 39.38 11.83 -17.50
C LEU A 152 39.38 10.49 -18.25
N ALA A 153 38.33 10.21 -19.02
CA ALA A 153 38.26 9.03 -19.89
C ALA A 153 39.38 9.04 -20.95
N GLN A 154 39.64 10.19 -21.60
CA GLN A 154 40.72 10.34 -22.57
C GLN A 154 42.10 10.11 -21.92
N ARG A 155 42.36 10.69 -20.73
CA ARG A 155 43.59 10.43 -19.97
C ARG A 155 43.76 8.96 -19.59
N LEU A 156 42.67 8.29 -19.19
CA LEU A 156 42.71 6.91 -18.70
C LEU A 156 42.78 5.86 -19.81
N THR A 157 42.25 6.17 -21.00
CA THR A 157 42.03 5.19 -22.07
C THR A 157 42.55 5.58 -23.46
N GLY A 158 42.83 6.86 -23.70
CA GLY A 158 43.23 7.41 -24.99
C GLY A 158 42.10 7.52 -26.02
N ILE A 159 40.84 7.50 -25.58
CA ILE A 159 39.66 7.66 -26.46
C ILE A 159 39.36 9.15 -26.62
N GLU A 160 39.34 9.62 -27.87
CA GLU A 160 38.82 10.94 -28.23
C GLU A 160 37.31 10.86 -28.49
N VAL A 161 36.58 11.82 -27.95
CA VAL A 161 35.12 11.87 -28.00
C VAL A 161 34.71 13.05 -28.85
N ASP A 162 34.02 12.79 -29.96
CA ASP A 162 33.61 13.81 -30.92
C ASP A 162 32.43 14.68 -30.42
N GLU A 163 31.59 14.11 -29.56
CA GLU A 163 30.29 14.67 -29.19
C GLU A 163 30.04 14.46 -27.69
N THR A 164 29.73 15.53 -26.96
CA THR A 164 29.53 15.53 -25.50
C THR A 164 28.14 16.04 -25.10
N VAL A 165 27.71 15.66 -23.91
CA VAL A 165 26.53 16.20 -23.21
C VAL A 165 26.91 16.76 -21.84
N PRO A 166 26.35 17.91 -21.44
CA PRO A 166 26.57 18.49 -20.12
C PRO A 166 26.32 17.50 -18.98
N ALA A 167 27.15 17.51 -17.92
CA ALA A 167 27.03 16.57 -16.80
C ALA A 167 25.69 16.69 -16.04
N ASP A 168 25.17 17.92 -15.92
CA ASP A 168 23.87 18.26 -15.34
C ASP A 168 22.69 17.69 -16.14
N THR A 169 22.92 17.15 -17.34
CA THR A 169 21.90 16.43 -18.12
C THR A 169 21.34 15.23 -17.36
N LEU A 170 22.15 14.61 -16.50
CA LEU A 170 21.69 13.49 -15.67
C LEU A 170 20.71 13.96 -14.59
N GLU A 171 20.87 15.16 -14.04
CA GLU A 171 19.94 15.75 -13.06
C GLU A 171 18.56 16.04 -13.68
N LEU A 172 18.50 16.21 -15.01
CA LEU A 172 17.25 16.37 -15.74
C LEU A 172 16.49 15.05 -15.92
N ALA A 173 17.14 13.91 -15.69
CA ALA A 173 16.54 12.59 -15.84
C ALA A 173 15.68 12.23 -14.64
N ASP A 174 14.45 11.79 -14.90
CA ASP A 174 13.58 11.25 -13.87
C ASP A 174 14.06 9.86 -13.40
N GLU A 175 14.85 9.16 -14.23
CA GLU A 175 15.42 7.85 -13.89
C GLU A 175 16.76 7.62 -14.63
N ILE A 176 17.78 7.14 -13.90
CA ILE A 176 19.08 6.76 -14.46
C ILE A 176 19.31 5.26 -14.22
N ARG A 177 19.64 4.52 -15.28
CA ARG A 177 19.91 3.07 -15.18
C ARG A 177 21.29 2.71 -15.70
N LEU A 178 22.14 2.24 -14.80
CA LEU A 178 23.48 1.78 -15.14
C LEU A 178 23.44 0.36 -15.73
N ILE A 179 24.07 0.18 -16.89
CA ILE A 179 24.35 -1.12 -17.48
C ILE A 179 25.79 -1.51 -17.17
N ASP A 180 25.96 -2.38 -16.19
CA ASP A 180 27.27 -2.95 -15.84
C ASP A 180 27.53 -4.23 -16.63
N VAL A 181 28.70 -4.33 -17.26
CA VAL A 181 29.18 -5.52 -17.97
C VAL A 181 30.66 -5.71 -17.67
N THR A 182 31.05 -6.95 -17.40
CA THR A 182 32.45 -7.29 -17.10
C THR A 182 33.35 -7.14 -18.34
N PRO A 183 34.58 -6.62 -18.20
CA PRO A 183 35.59 -6.53 -19.28
C PRO A 183 35.70 -7.80 -20.13
N GLU A 184 35.65 -8.97 -19.48
CA GLU A 184 35.77 -10.29 -20.10
C GLU A 184 34.61 -10.57 -21.05
N SER A 185 33.38 -10.23 -20.66
CA SER A 185 32.19 -10.43 -21.49
C SER A 185 32.20 -9.57 -22.75
N ILE A 186 32.91 -8.45 -22.74
CA ILE A 186 33.02 -7.52 -23.87
C ILE A 186 34.13 -7.96 -24.80
N LEU A 187 35.27 -8.38 -24.24
CA LEU A 187 36.37 -8.94 -25.03
C LEU A 187 35.95 -10.23 -25.75
N ALA A 188 35.14 -11.07 -25.12
CA ALA A 188 34.52 -12.22 -25.78
C ALA A 188 33.67 -11.78 -26.99
N ARG A 189 32.78 -10.79 -26.81
CA ARG A 189 31.95 -10.23 -27.90
C ARG A 189 32.79 -9.57 -29.01
N LEU A 190 33.93 -8.97 -28.67
CA LEU A 190 34.87 -8.41 -29.66
C LEU A 190 35.54 -9.51 -30.47
N SER A 191 35.95 -10.62 -29.82
CA SER A 191 36.60 -11.75 -30.49
C SER A 191 35.67 -12.55 -31.42
N GLU A 192 34.36 -12.51 -31.17
CA GLU A 192 33.33 -13.13 -32.01
C GLU A 192 32.97 -12.31 -33.27
N GLY A 193 33.67 -11.20 -33.54
CA GLY A 193 33.47 -10.36 -34.72
C GLY A 193 32.26 -9.42 -34.65
N ALA A 194 31.73 -9.13 -33.46
CA ALA A 194 30.49 -8.38 -33.26
C ALA A 194 30.65 -6.84 -33.11
N MET A 195 31.80 -6.27 -33.49
CA MET A 195 32.03 -4.82 -33.59
C MET A 195 32.90 -4.47 -34.79
N GLU A 196 32.55 -3.40 -35.52
CA GLU A 196 33.53 -2.67 -36.32
C GLU A 196 34.50 -1.95 -35.38
N ALA A 197 35.80 -2.15 -35.59
CA ALA A 197 36.86 -1.58 -34.78
C ALA A 197 37.02 -0.07 -35.07
N THR A 198 36.09 0.77 -34.60
CA THR A 198 36.23 2.23 -34.73
C THR A 198 37.27 2.82 -33.78
N HIS A 199 37.61 2.16 -32.68
CA HIS A 199 38.73 2.58 -31.82
C HIS A 199 39.59 1.38 -31.40
N THR A 200 40.78 1.27 -31.99
CA THR A 200 41.82 0.25 -31.67
C THR A 200 42.34 0.34 -30.21
N SER A 201 42.04 1.42 -29.49
CA SER A 201 42.40 1.63 -28.07
C SER A 201 41.42 0.98 -27.07
N LEU A 202 40.19 0.63 -27.48
CA LEU A 202 39.18 -0.02 -26.63
C LEU A 202 39.46 -1.53 -26.41
N SER A 203 40.34 -2.14 -27.21
CA SER A 203 40.63 -3.57 -27.19
C SER A 203 41.47 -4.04 -25.99
N LYS A 204 42.03 -3.10 -25.21
CA LYS A 204 42.86 -3.41 -24.04
C LYS A 204 42.00 -3.57 -22.78
N ARG A 205 42.11 -4.74 -22.13
CA ARG A 205 41.38 -5.12 -20.90
C ARG A 205 41.43 -4.04 -19.81
N ASP A 206 42.59 -3.39 -19.63
CA ASP A 206 42.79 -2.34 -18.63
C ASP A 206 41.94 -1.09 -18.87
N ASN A 207 41.67 -0.74 -20.14
CA ASN A 207 40.88 0.44 -20.49
C ASN A 207 39.38 0.23 -20.21
N LEU A 208 38.87 -0.99 -20.46
CA LEU A 208 37.48 -1.35 -20.15
C LEU A 208 37.22 -1.39 -18.63
N GLY A 209 38.21 -1.85 -17.85
CA GLY A 209 38.15 -1.82 -16.39
C GLY A 209 38.03 -0.40 -15.84
N LYS A 210 38.83 0.54 -16.36
CA LYS A 210 38.81 1.96 -15.95
C LYS A 210 37.49 2.67 -16.29
N LEU A 211 36.94 2.44 -17.49
CA LEU A 211 35.65 3.01 -17.87
C LEU A 211 34.48 2.46 -17.04
N ARG A 212 34.54 1.16 -16.69
CA ARG A 212 33.58 0.54 -15.77
C ARG A 212 33.64 1.17 -14.38
N GLU A 213 34.84 1.42 -13.88
CA GLU A 213 35.03 2.09 -12.59
C GLU A 213 34.47 3.52 -12.59
N LEU A 214 34.73 4.30 -13.65
CA LEU A 214 34.13 5.62 -13.83
C LEU A 214 32.59 5.57 -13.84
N ALA A 215 32.03 4.57 -14.53
CA ALA A 215 30.59 4.37 -14.61
C ALA A 215 29.94 4.05 -13.25
N LEU A 216 30.65 3.31 -12.40
CA LEU A 216 30.18 2.96 -11.05
C LEU A 216 30.31 4.14 -10.08
N ARG A 217 31.39 4.93 -10.18
CA ARG A 217 31.58 6.13 -9.35
C ARG A 217 30.51 7.18 -9.60
N LEU A 218 30.14 7.40 -10.86
CA LEU A 218 29.11 8.35 -11.26
C LEU A 218 27.72 8.07 -10.65
N VAL A 219 27.41 6.80 -10.35
CA VAL A 219 26.14 6.41 -9.70
C VAL A 219 26.25 6.45 -8.17
N ALA A 220 27.46 6.24 -7.64
CA ALA A 220 27.70 6.27 -6.20
C ALA A 220 27.68 7.70 -5.62
N GLU A 221 27.98 8.72 -6.43
CA GLU A 221 27.93 10.13 -6.01
C GLU A 221 26.51 10.71 -5.93
N ASP A 222 25.51 10.07 -6.55
CA ASP A 222 24.12 10.57 -6.61
C ASP A 222 23.15 9.79 -5.67
N VAL A 223 23.65 8.75 -5.00
CA VAL A 223 22.83 7.89 -4.13
C VAL A 223 23.62 7.49 -2.87
N ASN A 224 23.81 8.42 -1.93
CA ASN A 224 23.90 8.04 -0.52
C ASN A 224 23.69 9.20 0.47
N GLU A 225 22.46 9.36 0.97
CA GLU A 225 22.23 9.81 2.34
C GLU A 225 20.78 9.45 2.76
N SER A 226 20.62 8.84 3.96
CA SER A 226 19.40 8.87 4.78
C SER A 226 18.53 7.61 5.00
N LEU A 227 18.89 6.38 4.63
CA LEU A 227 17.98 5.23 4.93
C LEU A 227 18.53 3.98 5.62
N GLU A 228 19.84 3.78 5.73
CA GLU A 228 20.39 2.60 6.44
C GLU A 228 20.95 2.90 7.85
N GLU A 229 21.43 4.13 8.12
CA GLU A 229 22.00 4.48 9.44
C GLU A 229 20.96 4.65 10.56
N HIS A 230 19.68 4.84 10.23
CA HIS A 230 18.64 5.13 11.24
C HIS A 230 17.98 3.90 11.87
N ARG A 231 18.17 2.70 11.27
CA ARG A 231 17.56 1.45 11.76
C ARG A 231 18.45 0.70 12.72
N GLU A 232 19.77 0.74 12.50
CA GLU A 232 20.74 0.11 13.40
C GLU A 232 20.96 0.94 14.68
N ALA A 233 20.81 2.27 14.60
CA ALA A 233 20.88 3.15 15.76
C ALA A 233 19.74 2.97 16.78
N LEU A 234 18.62 2.35 16.40
CA LEU A 234 17.43 2.18 17.25
C LEU A 234 17.28 0.77 17.86
N GLY A 235 18.15 -0.19 17.52
CA GLY A 235 18.30 -1.44 18.26
C GLY A 235 17.07 -2.35 18.39
N LEU A 236 16.13 -2.32 17.44
CA LEU A 236 14.87 -3.06 17.55
C LEU A 236 14.98 -4.49 17.00
N ASN A 237 15.03 -5.49 17.89
CA ASN A 237 14.86 -6.92 17.59
C ASN A 237 13.72 -7.53 18.43
N GLY A 238 12.73 -8.17 17.79
CA GLY A 238 11.75 -9.08 18.41
C GLY A 238 10.38 -8.46 18.82
N PRO A 239 9.22 -9.14 18.59
CA PRO A 239 7.87 -8.56 18.77
C PRO A 239 7.11 -8.92 20.07
N SER A 240 6.14 -8.05 20.40
CA SER A 240 5.33 -7.99 21.63
C SER A 240 3.83 -8.32 21.40
N GLY A 241 3.27 -9.24 22.19
CA GLY A 241 1.91 -9.27 22.81
C GLY A 241 0.58 -9.09 22.02
N ALA A 242 0.52 -8.30 20.95
CA ALA A 242 -0.70 -7.92 20.21
C ALA A 242 -0.64 -8.28 18.70
N SER A 243 0.41 -8.98 18.29
CA SER A 243 0.60 -9.53 16.95
C SER A 243 -0.38 -10.68 16.69
N GLU A 244 -1.02 -10.70 15.51
CA GLU A 244 -1.72 -11.92 15.03
C GLU A 244 -0.69 -13.04 14.94
N ARG A 245 -0.86 -14.11 15.69
CA ARG A 245 0.07 -15.24 15.63
C ARG A 245 -0.52 -16.31 14.74
N ILE A 246 0.09 -16.48 13.58
CA ILE A 246 -0.39 -17.34 12.50
C ILE A 246 0.36 -18.66 12.52
N LEU A 247 -0.40 -19.74 12.66
CA LEU A 247 0.13 -21.10 12.55
C LEU A 247 -0.12 -21.64 11.15
N VAL A 248 0.94 -21.88 10.38
CA VAL A 248 0.86 -22.54 9.08
C VAL A 248 1.09 -24.03 9.24
N SER A 249 0.05 -24.82 9.00
CA SER A 249 0.16 -26.28 8.95
C SER A 249 0.49 -26.72 7.54
N THR A 250 1.68 -27.29 7.37
CA THR A 250 2.23 -27.69 6.07
C THR A 250 2.55 -29.19 6.01
N GLN A 251 2.90 -29.67 4.81
CA GLN A 251 3.32 -31.04 4.52
C GLN A 251 4.58 -31.01 3.66
N TYR A 252 5.41 -32.06 3.72
CA TYR A 252 6.55 -32.25 2.82
C TYR A 252 6.11 -32.57 1.39
N HIS A 253 5.63 -31.52 0.72
CA HIS A 253 5.04 -31.56 -0.60
C HIS A 253 5.20 -30.18 -1.27
N TRP A 254 5.00 -30.11 -2.59
CA TRP A 254 5.20 -28.87 -3.36
C TRP A 254 4.29 -27.71 -2.89
N ASN A 255 3.07 -28.02 -2.45
CA ASN A 255 2.14 -27.07 -1.83
C ASN A 255 2.67 -26.46 -0.52
N GLY A 256 3.59 -27.13 0.17
CA GLY A 256 4.01 -26.71 1.49
C GLY A 256 4.75 -25.38 1.51
N SER A 257 5.58 -25.14 0.49
CA SER A 257 6.27 -23.86 0.30
C SER A 257 5.31 -22.71 -0.06
N ILE A 258 4.19 -23.03 -0.72
CA ILE A 258 3.14 -22.07 -1.07
C ILE A 258 2.40 -21.63 0.19
N TYR A 259 2.08 -22.59 1.06
CA TYR A 259 1.40 -22.30 2.34
C TYR A 259 2.25 -21.42 3.25
N ILE A 260 3.56 -21.68 3.30
CA ILE A 260 4.49 -20.86 4.08
C ILE A 260 4.55 -19.44 3.54
N ARG A 261 4.72 -19.25 2.22
CA ARG A 261 4.80 -17.91 1.61
C ARG A 261 3.50 -17.11 1.76
N ARG A 262 2.34 -17.76 1.63
CA ARG A 262 1.05 -17.07 1.84
C ARG A 262 0.83 -16.77 3.32
N GLY A 263 1.20 -17.70 4.21
CA GLY A 263 1.17 -17.45 5.65
C GLY A 263 2.04 -16.25 6.04
N GLU A 264 3.25 -16.14 5.48
CA GLU A 264 4.16 -15.02 5.68
C GLU A 264 3.57 -13.71 5.15
N GLN A 265 2.94 -13.74 3.98
CA GLN A 265 2.25 -12.58 3.43
C GLN A 265 1.11 -12.12 4.35
N ILE A 266 0.30 -13.06 4.84
CA ILE A 266 -0.79 -12.77 5.78
C ILE A 266 -0.22 -12.24 7.09
N ALA A 267 0.88 -12.82 7.59
CA ALA A 267 1.56 -12.37 8.80
C ALA A 267 2.08 -10.95 8.64
N ARG A 268 2.84 -10.66 7.57
CA ARG A 268 3.33 -9.32 7.26
C ARG A 268 2.21 -8.30 7.14
N ARG A 269 1.15 -8.61 6.38
CA ARG A 269 0.01 -7.69 6.19
C ARG A 269 -0.86 -7.52 7.44
N LEU A 270 -0.79 -8.43 8.39
CA LEU A 270 -1.51 -8.33 9.66
C LEU A 270 -0.60 -7.93 10.81
N ASN A 271 0.64 -7.56 10.50
CA ASN A 271 1.71 -7.24 11.45
C ASN A 271 1.82 -8.29 12.57
N GLY A 272 1.86 -9.55 12.14
CA GLY A 272 1.73 -10.75 12.94
C GLY A 272 2.96 -11.64 12.92
N ASP A 273 3.11 -12.48 13.94
CA ASP A 273 4.12 -13.53 13.98
C ASP A 273 3.65 -14.75 13.18
N MET A 274 4.60 -15.55 12.72
CA MET A 274 4.31 -16.79 12.05
C MET A 274 5.02 -17.96 12.72
N LEU A 275 4.33 -19.11 12.76
CA LEU A 275 4.86 -20.41 13.17
C LEU A 275 4.54 -21.41 12.06
N VAL A 276 5.43 -22.36 11.81
CA VAL A 276 5.21 -23.42 10.82
C VAL A 276 5.29 -24.78 11.50
N VAL A 277 4.29 -25.62 11.25
CA VAL A 277 4.25 -27.00 11.76
C VAL A 277 4.08 -28.00 10.63
N THR A 278 4.80 -29.12 10.72
CA THR A 278 4.63 -30.28 9.84
C THR A 278 4.44 -31.53 10.68
N PHE A 279 3.52 -32.42 10.27
CA PHE A 279 3.34 -33.70 10.94
C PHE A 279 4.19 -34.79 10.29
N VAL A 280 4.95 -35.54 11.08
CA VAL A 280 5.89 -36.57 10.62
C VAL A 280 5.66 -37.86 11.38
N ASP A 281 5.61 -38.99 10.68
CA ASP A 281 5.54 -40.31 11.30
C ASP A 281 6.95 -40.73 11.74
N PRO A 282 7.23 -40.84 13.05
CA PRO A 282 8.58 -41.19 13.53
C PRO A 282 8.97 -42.63 13.18
N LYS A 283 8.02 -43.49 12.81
CA LYS A 283 8.28 -44.90 12.48
C LYS A 283 8.53 -45.13 10.99
N LYS A 284 8.31 -44.13 10.13
CA LYS A 284 8.41 -44.29 8.68
C LYS A 284 9.45 -43.31 8.10
N PRO A 285 10.48 -43.80 7.39
CA PRO A 285 11.45 -42.92 6.74
C PRO A 285 10.79 -42.08 5.65
N LEU A 286 11.24 -40.83 5.51
CA LEU A 286 10.79 -39.91 4.45
C LEU A 286 11.26 -40.42 3.07
N SER A 287 10.43 -40.23 2.04
CA SER A 287 10.85 -40.49 0.66
C SER A 287 11.96 -39.53 0.21
N LYS A 288 12.66 -39.87 -0.88
CA LYS A 288 13.67 -38.98 -1.48
C LYS A 288 13.10 -37.59 -1.81
N GLU A 289 11.88 -37.56 -2.36
CA GLU A 289 11.15 -36.32 -2.66
C GLU A 289 10.78 -35.55 -1.39
N GLN A 290 10.23 -36.22 -0.38
CA GLN A 290 9.89 -35.59 0.90
C GLN A 290 11.11 -35.02 1.61
N THR A 291 12.27 -35.68 1.47
CA THR A 291 13.54 -35.19 2.01
C THR A 291 14.00 -33.92 1.28
N ALA A 292 13.83 -33.85 -0.04
CA ALA A 292 14.12 -32.65 -0.82
C ALA A 292 13.18 -31.49 -0.43
N PHE A 293 11.88 -31.76 -0.24
CA PHE A 293 10.92 -30.78 0.24
C PHE A 293 11.17 -30.34 1.68
N LYS A 294 11.61 -31.25 2.56
CA LYS A 294 12.03 -30.90 3.92
C LYS A 294 13.17 -29.88 3.89
N ARG A 295 14.22 -30.14 3.09
CA ARG A 295 15.35 -29.21 2.94
C ARG A 295 14.91 -27.85 2.42
N SER A 296 13.99 -27.80 1.45
CA SER A 296 13.52 -26.52 0.90
C SER A 296 12.63 -25.74 1.87
N ILE A 297 11.80 -26.43 2.66
CA ILE A 297 10.99 -25.81 3.71
C ILE A 297 11.88 -25.26 4.82
N VAL A 298 12.84 -26.02 5.32
CA VAL A 298 13.78 -25.57 6.36
C VAL A 298 14.55 -24.33 5.90
N LYS A 299 15.13 -24.37 4.69
CA LYS A 299 15.82 -23.20 4.11
C LYS A 299 14.91 -21.98 3.96
N LEU A 300 13.62 -22.20 3.65
CA LEU A 300 12.65 -21.13 3.52
C LEU A 300 12.30 -20.53 4.88
N THR A 301 12.07 -21.34 5.90
CA THR A 301 11.76 -20.86 7.26
C THR A 301 12.95 -20.17 7.91
N GLU A 302 14.18 -20.66 7.69
CA GLU A 302 15.42 -19.98 8.10
C GLU A 302 15.54 -18.59 7.46
N LYS A 303 15.32 -18.49 6.14
CA LYS A 303 15.36 -17.21 5.43
C LYS A 303 14.31 -16.21 5.92
N LEU A 304 13.17 -16.70 6.41
CA LEU A 304 12.07 -15.89 6.91
C LEU A 304 12.17 -15.62 8.42
N GLU A 305 13.17 -16.18 9.10
CA GLU A 305 13.33 -16.11 10.57
C GLU A 305 12.09 -16.61 11.33
N VAL A 306 11.44 -17.65 10.81
CA VAL A 306 10.19 -18.23 11.34
C VAL A 306 10.46 -19.58 12.02
N SER A 307 9.87 -19.81 13.20
CA SER A 307 9.97 -21.09 13.89
C SER A 307 9.31 -22.24 13.12
N PHE A 308 10.00 -23.38 13.07
CA PHE A 308 9.57 -24.58 12.37
C PHE A 308 9.63 -25.81 13.27
N ASP A 309 8.48 -26.43 13.55
CA ASP A 309 8.37 -27.62 14.40
C ASP A 309 7.84 -28.85 13.64
N GLU A 310 8.42 -30.02 13.92
CA GLU A 310 7.90 -31.32 13.47
C GLU A 310 7.06 -31.99 14.58
N LEU A 311 5.76 -32.14 14.38
CA LEU A 311 4.85 -32.80 15.32
C LEU A 311 4.72 -34.31 14.99
N PRO A 312 4.67 -35.21 16.00
CA PRO A 312 4.56 -36.65 15.75
C PRO A 312 3.18 -37.03 15.21
N PHE A 313 3.15 -37.64 14.04
CA PHE A 313 1.94 -38.20 13.43
C PHE A 313 1.59 -39.53 14.13
N VAL A 314 0.67 -39.48 15.10
CA VAL A 314 0.22 -40.69 15.82
C VAL A 314 -0.93 -41.39 15.08
N ARG A 315 -2.02 -40.67 14.83
CA ARG A 315 -3.20 -41.14 14.07
C ARG A 315 -3.90 -39.95 13.42
N ARG A 316 -4.44 -40.13 12.21
CA ARG A 316 -5.14 -39.06 11.47
C ARG A 316 -6.29 -38.40 12.25
N ARG A 317 -7.01 -39.17 13.08
CA ARG A 317 -8.12 -38.65 13.92
C ARG A 317 -7.64 -37.78 15.09
N ALA A 318 -6.37 -37.90 15.50
CA ALA A 318 -5.78 -37.12 16.58
C ALA A 318 -5.18 -35.78 16.09
N MET A 319 -4.84 -35.68 14.81
CA MET A 319 -4.25 -34.50 14.17
C MET A 319 -4.98 -33.18 14.45
N PRO A 320 -6.33 -33.09 14.32
CA PRO A 320 -7.04 -31.85 14.60
C PRO A 320 -6.85 -31.36 16.03
N ARG A 321 -6.81 -32.30 16.98
CA ARG A 321 -6.68 -32.00 18.40
C ARG A 321 -5.27 -31.54 18.72
N GLN A 322 -4.25 -32.26 18.26
CA GLN A 322 -2.85 -31.84 18.40
C GLN A 322 -2.57 -30.46 17.80
N LEU A 323 -3.16 -30.15 16.64
CA LEU A 323 -2.98 -28.85 15.99
C LEU A 323 -3.63 -27.71 16.79
N VAL A 324 -4.82 -27.95 17.34
CA VAL A 324 -5.52 -26.94 18.17
C VAL A 324 -4.84 -26.78 19.52
N ASP A 325 -4.39 -27.87 20.15
CA ASP A 325 -3.65 -27.83 21.41
C ASP A 325 -2.35 -27.03 21.22
N TYR A 326 -1.55 -27.33 20.18
CA TYR A 326 -0.35 -26.55 19.86
C TYR A 326 -0.68 -25.06 19.58
N ALA A 327 -1.79 -24.79 18.89
CA ALA A 327 -2.22 -23.42 18.63
C ALA A 327 -2.56 -22.68 19.93
N ILE A 328 -3.25 -23.31 20.87
CA ILE A 328 -3.59 -22.73 22.17
C ILE A 328 -2.33 -22.47 22.99
N ASP A 329 -1.42 -23.46 23.07
CA ASP A 329 -0.18 -23.36 23.84
C ASP A 329 0.72 -22.22 23.33
N ASN A 330 0.71 -22.00 22.02
CA ASN A 330 1.48 -20.94 21.38
C ASN A 330 0.72 -19.61 21.22
N LYS A 331 -0.51 -19.48 21.77
CA LYS A 331 -1.36 -18.28 21.67
C LYS A 331 -1.67 -17.86 20.22
N VAL A 332 -1.85 -18.84 19.35
CA VAL A 332 -2.17 -18.66 17.93
C VAL A 332 -3.60 -18.14 17.79
N THR A 333 -3.76 -17.07 17.01
CA THR A 333 -5.06 -16.45 16.70
C THR A 333 -5.66 -17.00 15.41
N ARG A 334 -4.82 -17.55 14.51
CA ARG A 334 -5.24 -18.06 13.21
C ARG A 334 -4.43 -19.28 12.77
N ILE A 335 -5.12 -20.30 12.25
CA ILE A 335 -4.48 -21.48 11.65
C ILE A 335 -4.71 -21.45 10.13
N VAL A 336 -3.62 -21.48 9.37
CA VAL A 336 -3.59 -21.57 7.91
C VAL A 336 -3.45 -23.03 7.50
N LEU A 337 -4.35 -23.49 6.62
CA LEU A 337 -4.53 -24.87 6.20
C LEU A 337 -4.71 -24.96 4.69
N GLY A 338 -4.24 -26.05 4.07
CA GLY A 338 -4.65 -26.41 2.71
C GLY A 338 -6.06 -27.03 2.67
N HIS A 339 -6.75 -26.95 1.52
CA HIS A 339 -8.00 -27.70 1.31
C HIS A 339 -7.77 -29.22 1.34
N SER A 340 -8.70 -29.95 1.99
CA SER A 340 -8.71 -31.42 1.97
C SER A 340 -9.22 -31.95 0.63
N LYS A 341 -8.44 -32.82 -0.03
CA LYS A 341 -8.81 -33.51 -1.29
C LYS A 341 -9.72 -34.74 -1.12
N GLN A 342 -10.16 -35.06 0.10
CA GLN A 342 -10.92 -36.30 0.35
C GLN A 342 -12.34 -36.30 -0.23
N THR A 343 -12.79 -37.47 -0.68
CA THR A 343 -14.18 -37.71 -1.07
C THR A 343 -15.08 -37.91 0.17
N THR A 344 -16.39 -37.72 0.01
CA THR A 344 -17.38 -37.88 1.10
C THR A 344 -17.34 -39.27 1.74
N TRP A 345 -17.04 -40.30 0.94
CA TRP A 345 -16.86 -41.67 1.43
C TRP A 345 -15.57 -41.80 2.26
N GLN A 346 -14.45 -41.24 1.80
CA GLN A 346 -13.20 -41.23 2.58
C GLN A 346 -13.31 -40.44 3.88
N GLU A 347 -14.06 -39.34 3.91
CA GLU A 347 -14.35 -38.59 5.15
C GLU A 347 -15.16 -39.42 6.15
N TRP A 348 -16.10 -40.24 5.67
CA TRP A 348 -16.95 -41.08 6.52
C TRP A 348 -16.16 -42.21 7.20
N TRP A 349 -15.29 -42.91 6.45
CA TRP A 349 -14.45 -43.97 7.02
C TRP A 349 -13.27 -43.43 7.86
N ARG A 350 -12.60 -42.37 7.40
CA ARG A 350 -11.34 -41.88 8.00
C ARG A 350 -11.54 -40.73 9.00
N GLY A 351 -12.73 -40.14 9.06
CA GLY A 351 -13.05 -38.95 9.85
C GLY A 351 -12.67 -37.65 9.11
N SER A 352 -13.47 -36.60 9.29
CA SER A 352 -13.27 -35.30 8.64
C SER A 352 -12.44 -34.37 9.54
N VAL A 353 -11.19 -34.10 9.11
CA VAL A 353 -10.27 -33.16 9.78
C VAL A 353 -10.90 -31.77 9.91
N VAL A 354 -11.54 -31.29 8.83
CA VAL A 354 -12.21 -29.99 8.76
C VAL A 354 -13.33 -29.88 9.80
N ASN A 355 -14.20 -30.89 9.90
CA ASN A 355 -15.31 -30.87 10.87
C ASN A 355 -14.81 -30.94 12.32
N THR A 356 -13.76 -31.72 12.58
CA THR A 356 -13.17 -31.82 13.91
C THR A 356 -12.46 -30.52 14.29
N LEU A 357 -11.70 -29.91 13.38
CA LEU A 357 -11.08 -28.59 13.60
C LEU A 357 -12.13 -27.51 13.87
N MET A 358 -13.20 -27.43 13.07
CA MET A 358 -14.29 -26.50 13.36
C MET A 358 -14.90 -26.74 14.76
N LYS A 359 -15.07 -27.99 15.19
CA LYS A 359 -15.62 -28.26 16.54
C LYS A 359 -14.69 -27.83 17.68
N LEU A 360 -13.37 -27.98 17.49
CA LEU A 360 -12.35 -27.77 18.52
C LEU A 360 -11.82 -26.32 18.54
N ALA A 361 -11.58 -25.72 17.38
CA ALA A 361 -11.06 -24.35 17.19
C ALA A 361 -12.18 -23.31 17.34
N ARG A 362 -12.82 -23.25 18.52
CA ARG A 362 -13.90 -22.28 18.80
C ARG A 362 -13.41 -20.85 19.05
N HIS A 363 -12.10 -20.69 19.26
CA HIS A 363 -11.45 -19.42 19.61
C HIS A 363 -10.27 -19.08 18.70
N VAL A 364 -10.07 -19.85 17.62
CA VAL A 364 -8.98 -19.69 16.67
C VAL A 364 -9.57 -19.68 15.27
N ASP A 365 -9.25 -18.67 14.48
CA ASP A 365 -9.77 -18.55 13.13
C ASP A 365 -9.12 -19.58 12.19
N LEU A 366 -9.91 -20.16 11.28
CA LEU A 366 -9.41 -21.17 10.34
C LEU A 366 -9.36 -20.56 8.93
N PHE A 367 -8.16 -20.45 8.37
CA PHE A 367 -7.91 -19.92 7.04
C PHE A 367 -7.55 -21.06 6.08
N TYR A 368 -8.43 -21.37 5.15
CA TYR A 368 -8.20 -22.40 4.12
C TYR A 368 -7.68 -21.76 2.85
N MET A 369 -6.50 -22.19 2.40
CA MET A 369 -5.84 -21.67 1.21
C MET A 369 -6.28 -22.37 -0.07
N ALA A 370 -6.52 -21.57 -1.11
CA ALA A 370 -6.88 -22.03 -2.45
C ALA A 370 -5.88 -23.09 -2.99
N ASP A 371 -6.41 -24.18 -3.52
CA ASP A 371 -5.65 -25.21 -4.23
C ASP A 371 -5.45 -24.78 -5.69
N SER A 372 -4.43 -23.96 -5.93
CA SER A 372 -4.12 -23.41 -7.26
C SER A 372 -3.53 -24.44 -8.26
N ALA A 373 -3.44 -25.72 -7.86
CA ALA A 373 -2.90 -26.81 -8.67
C ALA A 373 -3.71 -27.10 -9.93
N GLU A 374 -5.04 -27.12 -9.81
CA GLU A 374 -5.94 -27.62 -10.86
C GLU A 374 -6.04 -26.68 -12.08
N GLN A 375 -5.66 -25.40 -11.95
CA GLN A 375 -5.70 -24.44 -13.07
C GLN A 375 -4.34 -24.14 -13.72
N LYS A 376 -3.20 -24.49 -13.12
CA LYS A 376 -1.87 -24.02 -13.58
C LYS A 376 -0.82 -25.10 -13.86
N GLY A 377 -1.13 -26.39 -13.67
CA GLY A 377 -0.19 -27.49 -13.89
C GLY A 377 0.95 -27.53 -12.87
N GLU A 378 1.64 -28.67 -12.78
CA GLU A 378 2.81 -28.85 -11.91
C GLU A 378 3.92 -27.85 -12.31
N ARG A 379 4.25 -26.92 -11.42
CA ARG A 379 5.36 -25.98 -11.62
C ARG A 379 6.65 -26.56 -11.08
N ILE A 380 7.60 -26.80 -11.97
CA ILE A 380 9.03 -26.91 -11.66
C ILE A 380 9.50 -25.53 -11.16
N LEU A 381 10.18 -25.51 -10.01
CA LEU A 381 10.72 -24.29 -9.37
C LEU A 381 11.74 -23.61 -10.30
N PRO A 382 11.56 -22.32 -10.67
CA PRO A 382 12.67 -21.53 -11.21
C PRO A 382 13.52 -20.95 -10.08
N THR A 383 14.84 -21.10 -10.19
CA THR A 383 15.87 -20.70 -9.21
C THR A 383 16.32 -19.25 -9.34
N SER A 384 15.55 -18.35 -9.96
CA SER A 384 15.94 -16.94 -10.10
C SER A 384 14.76 -16.02 -9.85
N ILE A 385 14.90 -15.20 -8.81
CA ILE A 385 14.00 -14.09 -8.48
C ILE A 385 14.21 -13.03 -9.55
N THR A 386 13.28 -12.94 -10.49
CA THR A 386 13.22 -11.83 -11.43
C THR A 386 12.78 -10.56 -10.69
N LYS A 387 13.70 -9.60 -10.53
CA LYS A 387 13.37 -8.20 -10.20
C LYS A 387 12.34 -7.73 -11.24
N LYS A 388 11.14 -7.32 -10.82
CA LYS A 388 10.09 -6.88 -11.74
C LYS A 388 9.76 -5.40 -11.50
N ALA A 389 10.03 -4.63 -12.55
CA ALA A 389 10.08 -3.17 -12.66
C ALA A 389 8.73 -2.46 -12.80
N ASP A 390 8.62 -1.34 -12.10
CA ASP A 390 8.18 0.01 -12.49
C ASP A 390 7.05 0.01 -13.51
N ALA A 391 5.85 -0.25 -13.03
CA ALA A 391 4.69 -0.43 -13.88
C ALA A 391 3.67 0.67 -13.61
N ASN A 392 3.91 1.84 -14.20
CA ASN A 392 2.93 2.81 -14.74
C ASN A 392 3.49 4.25 -14.84
N ILE A 393 4.80 4.42 -14.66
CA ILE A 393 5.49 5.72 -14.71
C ILE A 393 5.29 6.47 -16.04
N TYR A 394 5.27 5.76 -17.16
CA TYR A 394 5.24 6.35 -18.50
C TYR A 394 3.85 6.53 -19.12
N LYS A 395 2.80 6.13 -18.40
CA LYS A 395 1.42 6.28 -18.89
C LYS A 395 0.98 7.73 -18.73
N ARG A 396 0.44 8.32 -19.79
CA ARG A 396 -0.18 9.65 -19.68
C ARG A 396 -1.42 9.56 -18.80
N LEU A 397 -1.52 10.50 -17.85
CA LEU A 397 -2.72 10.61 -17.02
C LEU A 397 -3.93 10.92 -17.89
N SER A 398 -5.03 10.20 -17.66
CA SER A 398 -6.30 10.49 -18.29
C SER A 398 -6.83 11.86 -17.87
N GLY A 399 -7.72 12.45 -18.67
CA GLY A 399 -8.32 13.74 -18.35
C GLY A 399 -9.01 13.77 -16.97
N SER A 400 -9.55 12.64 -16.51
CA SER A 400 -10.12 12.49 -15.17
C SER A 400 -9.04 12.47 -14.07
N GLU A 401 -7.96 11.70 -14.27
CA GLU A 401 -6.83 11.63 -13.31
C GLU A 401 -6.11 13.00 -13.19
N VAL A 402 -5.97 13.73 -14.29
CA VAL A 402 -5.43 15.11 -14.28
C VAL A 402 -6.35 16.03 -13.48
N LYS A 403 -7.66 15.97 -13.70
CA LYS A 403 -8.64 16.78 -12.93
C LYS A 403 -8.57 16.48 -11.44
N GLU A 404 -8.53 15.21 -11.04
CA GLU A 404 -8.38 14.82 -9.63
C GLU A 404 -7.09 15.37 -9.02
N ARG A 405 -5.99 15.35 -9.77
CA ARG A 405 -4.71 15.87 -9.31
C ARG A 405 -4.71 17.40 -9.19
N ILE A 406 -5.35 18.10 -10.12
CA ILE A 406 -5.56 19.56 -10.05
C ILE A 406 -6.39 19.93 -8.83
N ILE A 407 -7.46 19.17 -8.54
CA ILE A 407 -8.29 19.40 -7.34
C ILE A 407 -7.44 19.26 -6.07
N ARG A 408 -6.57 18.24 -5.99
CA ARG A 408 -5.63 18.10 -4.87
C ARG A 408 -4.60 19.22 -4.76
N ILE A 409 -4.18 19.83 -5.86
CA ILE A 409 -3.23 20.95 -5.84
C ILE A 409 -3.90 22.24 -5.34
N LYS A 410 -5.20 22.41 -5.62
CA LYS A 410 -5.97 23.61 -5.28
C LYS A 410 -6.57 23.61 -3.87
N ARG A 411 -6.82 22.44 -3.29
CA ARG A 411 -7.34 22.32 -1.91
C ARG A 411 -6.29 22.79 -0.88
N GLY A 412 -6.76 23.28 0.26
CA GLY A 412 -5.92 23.56 1.43
C GLY A 412 -5.31 22.30 2.02
N THR A 413 -4.26 22.45 2.83
CA THR A 413 -3.63 21.32 3.51
C THR A 413 -4.35 20.97 4.80
N PHE A 414 -4.46 19.69 5.11
CA PHE A 414 -5.16 19.22 6.30
C PHE A 414 -4.22 18.49 7.26
N LYS A 415 -4.01 19.07 8.46
CA LYS A 415 -3.24 18.47 9.54
C LYS A 415 -4.14 18.05 10.69
N ILE A 416 -3.89 16.86 11.25
CA ILE A 416 -4.62 16.33 12.39
C ILE A 416 -3.67 15.98 13.53
N TYR A 417 -3.89 16.57 14.69
CA TYR A 417 -3.33 16.11 15.96
C TYR A 417 -4.20 15.02 16.58
N ILE A 418 -3.71 13.79 16.58
CA ILE A 418 -4.38 12.65 17.22
C ILE A 418 -3.80 12.45 18.62
N GLY A 419 -4.64 12.09 19.58
CA GLY A 419 -4.19 11.72 20.92
C GLY A 419 -4.86 10.45 21.41
N ALA A 420 -4.14 9.68 22.22
CA ALA A 420 -4.66 8.45 22.81
C ALA A 420 -5.85 8.71 23.76
N ALA A 421 -5.85 9.85 24.45
CA ALA A 421 -6.84 10.18 25.46
C ALA A 421 -7.05 11.71 25.60
N PRO A 422 -8.16 12.14 26.24
CA PRO A 422 -8.33 13.54 26.62
C PRO A 422 -7.22 14.00 27.58
N GLY A 423 -6.75 15.24 27.42
CA GLY A 423 -5.76 15.84 28.31
C GLY A 423 -4.28 15.57 27.98
N VAL A 424 -3.98 14.83 26.91
CA VAL A 424 -2.60 14.63 26.42
C VAL A 424 -1.94 15.92 25.88
N GLY A 425 -2.73 16.95 25.57
CA GLY A 425 -2.21 18.27 25.16
C GLY A 425 -2.41 18.63 23.69
N LYS A 426 -3.24 17.91 22.94
CA LYS A 426 -3.52 18.18 21.51
C LYS A 426 -3.82 19.65 21.21
N THR A 427 -4.82 20.22 21.89
CA THR A 427 -5.25 21.61 21.74
C THR A 427 -4.12 22.59 22.04
N TYR A 428 -3.33 22.31 23.09
CA TYR A 428 -2.17 23.13 23.45
C TYR A 428 -1.10 23.09 22.35
N THR A 429 -0.81 21.91 21.79
CA THR A 429 0.12 21.76 20.67
C THR A 429 -0.37 22.46 19.40
N MET A 430 -1.67 22.33 19.08
CA MET A 430 -2.29 23.03 17.94
C MET A 430 -2.15 24.55 18.07
N LEU A 431 -2.44 25.13 19.24
CA LEU A 431 -2.27 26.57 19.49
C LEU A 431 -0.79 26.99 19.46
N LYS A 432 0.11 26.16 19.98
CA LYS A 432 1.56 26.42 19.91
C LYS A 432 2.05 26.47 18.47
N GLU A 433 1.63 25.53 17.63
CA GLU A 433 1.95 25.55 16.20
C GLU A 433 1.34 26.76 15.50
N GLY A 434 0.07 27.08 15.78
CA GLY A 434 -0.59 28.28 15.24
C GLY A 434 0.20 29.56 15.53
N ASN A 435 0.68 29.74 16.76
CA ASN A 435 1.54 30.88 17.13
C ASN A 435 2.90 30.86 16.41
N ILE A 436 3.48 29.67 16.18
CA ILE A 436 4.73 29.55 15.41
C ILE A 436 4.50 29.97 13.95
N LEU A 437 3.38 29.55 13.35
CA LEU A 437 3.00 29.93 11.99
C LEU A 437 2.73 31.44 11.87
N LEU A 438 2.00 32.01 12.83
CA LEU A 438 1.74 33.45 12.89
C LEU A 438 3.04 34.27 12.97
N LYS A 439 3.99 33.85 13.81
CA LYS A 439 5.32 34.49 13.92
C LYS A 439 6.16 34.39 12.64
N LYS A 440 5.85 33.44 11.76
CA LYS A 440 6.47 33.30 10.43
C LYS A 440 5.75 34.11 9.35
N GLY A 441 4.73 34.89 9.71
CA GLY A 441 3.97 35.73 8.80
C GLY A 441 2.87 35.01 8.04
N ILE A 442 2.49 33.79 8.44
CA ILE A 442 1.35 33.06 7.87
C ILE A 442 0.07 33.56 8.56
N ASP A 443 -0.98 33.84 7.80
CA ASP A 443 -2.26 34.29 8.36
C ASP A 443 -3.02 33.12 9.02
N VAL A 444 -3.07 33.12 10.35
CA VAL A 444 -3.66 32.05 11.16
C VAL A 444 -4.78 32.58 12.05
N VAL A 445 -5.94 31.91 12.00
CA VAL A 445 -7.09 32.23 12.85
C VAL A 445 -7.60 31.01 13.60
N ILE A 446 -8.21 31.24 14.76
CA ILE A 446 -8.92 30.21 15.53
C ILE A 446 -10.38 30.22 15.07
N GLY A 447 -10.80 29.16 14.37
CA GLY A 447 -12.19 28.96 13.97
C GLY A 447 -13.04 28.39 15.11
N LEU A 448 -12.46 27.46 15.87
CA LEU A 448 -13.09 26.92 17.07
C LEU A 448 -12.03 26.38 18.03
N LEU A 449 -12.18 26.74 19.32
CA LEU A 449 -11.30 26.28 20.39
C LEU A 449 -12.11 25.85 21.62
N GLU A 450 -11.88 24.62 22.09
CA GLU A 450 -12.46 24.11 23.33
C GLU A 450 -11.41 24.10 24.45
N THR A 451 -11.45 25.12 25.32
CA THR A 451 -10.47 25.27 26.40
C THR A 451 -10.78 24.41 27.62
N HIS A 452 -12.04 23.96 27.77
CA HIS A 452 -12.56 23.27 28.96
C HIS A 452 -12.15 23.90 30.30
N GLY A 453 -12.00 25.24 30.33
CA GLY A 453 -11.60 26.00 31.54
C GLY A 453 -10.12 25.92 31.92
N ARG A 454 -9.23 25.47 31.02
CA ARG A 454 -7.78 25.35 31.28
C ARG A 454 -7.07 26.69 31.08
N LYS A 455 -6.57 27.30 32.17
CA LYS A 455 -5.82 28.57 32.13
C LYS A 455 -4.61 28.52 31.20
N GLU A 456 -3.77 27.49 31.31
CA GLU A 456 -2.58 27.32 30.46
C GLU A 456 -2.92 27.23 28.96
N THR A 457 -4.08 26.66 28.60
CA THR A 457 -4.53 26.58 27.19
C THR A 457 -5.11 27.91 26.70
N PHE A 458 -5.78 28.65 27.59
CA PHE A 458 -6.28 29.98 27.28
C PHE A 458 -5.13 30.98 27.07
N GLU A 459 -4.11 30.95 27.92
CA GLU A 459 -2.89 31.76 27.78
C GLU A 459 -2.13 31.43 26.48
N GLN A 460 -2.20 30.18 26.01
CA GLN A 460 -1.58 29.73 24.76
C GLN A 460 -2.23 30.31 23.50
N ILE A 461 -3.39 30.96 23.59
CA ILE A 461 -4.01 31.67 22.45
C ILE A 461 -3.05 32.73 21.92
N GLY A 462 -2.40 33.48 22.81
CA GLY A 462 -1.44 34.52 22.43
C GLY A 462 -2.08 35.57 21.51
N ASP A 463 -1.44 35.82 20.36
CA ASP A 463 -1.84 36.84 19.39
C ASP A 463 -2.79 36.31 18.30
N LEU A 464 -3.27 35.06 18.43
CA LEU A 464 -4.14 34.44 17.43
C LEU A 464 -5.55 35.07 17.46
N THR A 465 -6.00 35.54 16.30
CA THR A 465 -7.37 36.07 16.14
C THR A 465 -8.38 34.94 16.26
N THR A 466 -9.41 35.12 17.09
CA THR A 466 -10.49 34.13 17.29
C THR A 466 -11.78 34.58 16.62
N ILE A 467 -12.35 33.72 15.79
CA ILE A 467 -13.63 33.96 15.13
C ILE A 467 -14.77 33.72 16.14
N PRO A 468 -15.72 34.67 16.29
CA PRO A 468 -16.86 34.48 17.17
C PRO A 468 -17.72 33.27 16.78
N ARG A 469 -18.13 32.49 17.77
CA ARG A 469 -19.02 31.33 17.59
C ARG A 469 -20.41 31.79 17.13
N GLN A 470 -21.03 31.00 16.27
CA GLN A 470 -22.42 31.21 15.86
C GLN A 470 -23.36 30.69 16.96
N VAL A 471 -24.27 31.54 17.42
CA VAL A 471 -25.27 31.19 18.43
C VAL A 471 -26.58 30.82 17.75
N SER A 472 -27.19 29.70 18.14
CA SER A 472 -28.50 29.26 17.66
C SER A 472 -29.39 28.83 18.83
N ASP A 473 -30.65 29.28 18.84
CA ASP A 473 -31.64 28.85 19.82
C ASP A 473 -32.30 27.54 19.37
N TYR A 474 -32.09 26.46 20.13
CA TYR A 474 -32.71 25.16 19.87
C TYR A 474 -33.45 24.66 21.09
N ARG A 475 -34.78 24.47 20.97
CA ARG A 475 -35.67 23.99 22.05
C ARG A 475 -35.50 24.75 23.38
N GLY A 476 -35.29 26.06 23.31
CA GLY A 476 -35.11 26.94 24.49
C GLY A 476 -33.72 26.88 25.12
N THR A 477 -32.74 26.21 24.52
CA THR A 477 -31.33 26.23 24.92
C THR A 477 -30.49 26.96 23.87
N ARG A 478 -29.61 27.86 24.29
CA ARG A 478 -28.61 28.49 23.41
C ARG A 478 -27.48 27.52 23.15
N LEU A 479 -27.26 27.18 21.89
CA LEU A 479 -26.16 26.35 21.44
C LEU A 479 -25.17 27.22 20.64
N GLU A 480 -23.88 26.95 20.81
CA GLU A 480 -22.79 27.65 20.12
C GLU A 480 -22.06 26.70 19.19
N GLU A 481 -21.72 27.15 17.98
CA GLU A 481 -21.05 26.35 16.96
C GLU A 481 -19.98 27.16 16.20
N MET A 482 -19.06 26.47 15.53
CA MET A 482 -18.09 27.09 14.61
C MET A 482 -18.80 27.86 13.48
N ASN A 483 -18.37 29.10 13.21
CA ASN A 483 -18.90 29.90 12.10
C ASN A 483 -18.09 29.65 10.81
N MET A 484 -18.42 28.58 10.10
CA MET A 484 -17.78 28.20 8.84
C MET A 484 -17.84 29.31 7.78
N GLU A 485 -18.99 29.98 7.66
CA GLU A 485 -19.16 31.04 6.66
C GLU A 485 -18.23 32.24 6.92
N ALA A 486 -18.02 32.61 8.18
CA ALA A 486 -17.11 33.69 8.52
C ALA A 486 -15.65 33.31 8.23
N ILE A 487 -15.26 32.05 8.47
CA ILE A 487 -13.93 31.53 8.12
C ILE A 487 -13.69 31.68 6.61
N ILE A 488 -14.63 31.20 5.79
CA ILE A 488 -14.50 31.24 4.33
C ILE A 488 -14.46 32.69 3.80
N ARG A 489 -15.28 33.59 4.37
CA ARG A 489 -15.29 35.02 3.98
C ARG A 489 -14.00 35.74 4.37
N LEU A 490 -13.44 35.42 5.54
CA LEU A 490 -12.18 35.99 6.00
C LEU A 490 -11.00 35.47 5.17
N ASN A 491 -11.12 34.24 4.65
CA ASN A 491 -10.16 33.61 3.73
C ASN A 491 -8.71 33.59 4.26
N PRO A 492 -8.47 33.14 5.51
CA PRO A 492 -7.14 33.03 6.08
C PRO A 492 -6.29 31.97 5.35
N GLU A 493 -4.99 31.95 5.59
CA GLU A 493 -4.14 30.84 5.08
C GLU A 493 -4.37 29.56 5.89
N VAL A 494 -4.52 29.68 7.21
CA VAL A 494 -4.70 28.55 8.13
C VAL A 494 -5.81 28.83 9.15
N VAL A 495 -6.67 27.84 9.38
CA VAL A 495 -7.63 27.86 10.49
C VAL A 495 -7.41 26.71 11.48
N LEU A 496 -7.45 27.03 12.78
CA LEU A 496 -7.38 26.06 13.86
C LEU A 496 -8.80 25.66 14.29
N VAL A 497 -9.09 24.35 14.28
CA VAL A 497 -10.44 23.82 14.55
C VAL A 497 -10.37 22.61 15.49
N ASP A 498 -10.80 22.79 16.74
CA ASP A 498 -10.81 21.69 17.71
C ASP A 498 -11.98 20.70 17.54
N GLU A 499 -11.82 19.51 18.11
CA GLU A 499 -12.79 18.40 18.16
C GLU A 499 -13.35 17.96 16.78
N LEU A 500 -12.53 17.34 15.93
CA LEU A 500 -12.96 16.89 14.59
C LEU A 500 -14.21 15.99 14.58
N ALA A 501 -14.41 15.21 15.66
CA ALA A 501 -15.49 14.22 15.77
C ALA A 501 -16.87 14.81 16.10
N HIS A 502 -16.91 16.10 16.43
CA HIS A 502 -18.09 16.77 16.97
C HIS A 502 -19.32 16.64 16.06
N THR A 503 -20.47 16.46 16.69
CA THR A 503 -21.78 16.48 16.02
C THR A 503 -22.36 17.87 16.08
N ASN A 504 -22.52 18.49 14.90
CA ASN A 504 -22.97 19.87 14.81
C ASN A 504 -24.38 20.05 15.36
N VAL A 505 -24.70 21.28 15.77
CA VAL A 505 -26.02 21.63 16.29
C VAL A 505 -27.16 21.28 15.31
N PRO A 506 -28.32 20.77 15.80
CA PRO A 506 -29.43 20.42 14.93
C PRO A 506 -29.93 21.63 14.12
N GLY A 507 -30.00 21.48 12.80
CA GLY A 507 -30.37 22.56 11.88
C GLY A 507 -29.19 23.19 11.13
N SER A 508 -27.94 22.85 11.50
CA SER A 508 -26.75 23.18 10.73
C SER A 508 -26.77 22.56 9.33
N LYS A 509 -26.13 23.24 8.37
CA LYS A 509 -25.96 22.75 6.98
C LYS A 509 -25.37 21.34 6.95
N ASN A 510 -24.29 21.14 7.71
CA ASN A 510 -23.61 19.88 7.85
C ASN A 510 -23.88 19.26 9.22
N LYS A 511 -23.88 17.93 9.29
CA LYS A 511 -24.18 17.19 10.53
C LYS A 511 -22.93 16.99 11.39
N LYS A 512 -21.75 17.04 10.78
CA LYS A 512 -20.47 16.74 11.43
C LYS A 512 -19.44 17.80 11.13
N ARG A 513 -18.61 18.13 12.12
CA ARG A 513 -17.56 19.15 11.97
C ARG A 513 -16.52 18.81 10.91
N TYR A 514 -16.20 17.53 10.73
CA TYR A 514 -15.30 17.13 9.65
C TYR A 514 -15.87 17.47 8.26
N GLU A 515 -17.19 17.59 8.08
CA GLU A 515 -17.80 18.00 6.82
C GLU A 515 -17.58 19.50 6.58
N ASP A 516 -17.71 20.33 7.63
CA ASP A 516 -17.36 21.76 7.55
C ASP A 516 -15.88 21.96 7.21
N ILE A 517 -15.00 21.15 7.80
CA ILE A 517 -13.56 21.19 7.49
C ILE A 517 -13.30 20.84 6.03
N LEU A 518 -14.00 19.86 5.47
CA LEU A 518 -13.85 19.53 4.05
C LEU A 518 -14.25 20.71 3.14
N GLU A 519 -15.32 21.44 3.47
CA GLU A 519 -15.70 22.65 2.72
C GLU A 519 -14.65 23.77 2.84
N ILE A 520 -14.07 23.96 4.03
CA ILE A 520 -12.99 24.94 4.26
C ILE A 520 -11.75 24.58 3.43
N LEU A 521 -11.37 23.30 3.39
CA LEU A 521 -10.25 22.80 2.58
C LEU A 521 -10.51 22.99 1.09
N GLU A 522 -11.74 22.78 0.63
CA GLU A 522 -12.15 23.01 -0.77
C GLU A 522 -12.08 24.50 -1.17
N ALA A 523 -12.27 25.42 -0.22
CA ALA A 523 -12.05 26.85 -0.42
C ALA A 523 -10.55 27.24 -0.56
N GLY A 524 -9.64 26.27 -0.34
CA GLY A 524 -8.20 26.47 -0.42
C GLY A 524 -7.56 26.96 0.88
N ILE A 525 -8.28 26.89 2.00
CA ILE A 525 -7.82 27.29 3.34
C ILE A 525 -7.26 26.04 4.03
N SER A 526 -6.05 26.12 4.58
CA SER A 526 -5.46 25.00 5.31
C SER A 526 -6.10 24.85 6.70
N VAL A 527 -6.26 23.62 7.18
CA VAL A 527 -6.91 23.33 8.46
C VAL A 527 -5.97 22.52 9.36
N ILE A 528 -5.80 22.97 10.60
CA ILE A 528 -5.17 22.18 11.66
C ILE A 528 -6.27 21.82 12.67
N SER A 529 -6.48 20.52 12.88
CA SER A 529 -7.54 20.02 13.76
C SER A 529 -7.03 19.05 14.82
N THR A 530 -7.84 18.77 15.83
CA THR A 530 -7.51 17.76 16.85
C THR A 530 -8.61 16.72 17.04
N MET A 531 -8.20 15.50 17.38
CA MET A 531 -9.12 14.43 17.77
C MET A 531 -8.48 13.44 18.73
N ASN A 532 -9.30 12.66 19.44
CA ASN A 532 -8.83 11.45 20.11
C ASN A 532 -9.00 10.23 19.21
N VAL A 533 -8.08 9.25 19.32
CA VAL A 533 -8.14 7.97 18.59
C VAL A 533 -9.46 7.21 18.81
N GLN A 534 -10.08 7.39 19.97
CA GLN A 534 -11.34 6.73 20.32
C GLN A 534 -12.51 7.08 19.40
N HIS A 535 -12.41 8.21 18.67
CA HIS A 535 -13.44 8.66 17.77
C HIS A 535 -13.30 8.03 16.38
N VAL A 536 -12.21 7.31 16.10
CA VAL A 536 -12.07 6.58 14.83
C VAL A 536 -13.10 5.45 14.80
N GLU A 537 -13.90 5.42 13.74
CA GLU A 537 -15.06 4.54 13.67
C GLU A 537 -14.71 3.05 13.71
N SER A 538 -13.62 2.65 13.02
CA SER A 538 -13.13 1.27 13.03
C SER A 538 -12.65 0.77 14.40
N LEU A 539 -12.25 1.69 15.28
CA LEU A 539 -11.68 1.39 16.59
C LEU A 539 -12.72 1.36 17.71
N ASN A 540 -13.96 1.79 17.46
CA ASN A 540 -15.01 1.94 18.47
C ASN A 540 -15.25 0.65 19.27
N ASP A 541 -15.34 -0.51 18.60
CA ASP A 541 -15.54 -1.81 19.26
C ASP A 541 -14.37 -2.17 20.19
N ALA A 542 -13.13 -1.88 19.76
CA ALA A 542 -11.94 -2.16 20.56
C ALA A 542 -11.90 -1.23 21.78
N VAL A 543 -12.25 0.04 21.59
CA VAL A 543 -12.34 1.02 22.66
C VAL A 543 -13.44 0.67 23.66
N GLU A 544 -14.62 0.24 23.21
CA GLU A 544 -15.71 -0.21 24.07
C GLU A 544 -15.30 -1.45 24.87
N GLN A 545 -14.59 -2.41 24.26
CA GLN A 545 -14.05 -3.59 24.94
C GLN A 545 -13.03 -3.23 26.03
N LEU A 546 -12.17 -2.24 25.78
CA LEU A 546 -11.13 -1.83 26.71
C LEU A 546 -11.67 -0.95 27.84
N THR A 547 -12.55 0.00 27.51
CA THR A 547 -12.97 1.07 28.43
C THR A 547 -14.35 0.85 29.03
N GLY A 548 -15.18 -0.03 28.44
CA GLY A 548 -16.58 -0.22 28.79
C GLY A 548 -17.50 0.94 28.36
N VAL A 549 -16.97 1.93 27.62
CA VAL A 549 -17.71 3.12 27.19
C VAL A 549 -17.84 3.12 25.67
N ARG A 550 -19.08 3.18 25.18
CA ARG A 550 -19.37 3.31 23.75
C ARG A 550 -19.28 4.75 23.32
N VAL A 551 -18.43 5.02 22.32
CA VAL A 551 -18.23 6.36 21.77
C VAL A 551 -19.33 6.65 20.74
N ARG A 552 -20.11 7.71 20.96
CA ARG A 552 -21.23 8.09 20.06
C ARG A 552 -20.78 8.99 18.91
N GLU A 553 -19.80 9.83 19.17
CA GLU A 553 -19.23 10.75 18.18
C GLU A 553 -18.06 10.09 17.48
N THR A 554 -18.24 9.76 16.20
CA THR A 554 -17.25 9.06 15.41
C THR A 554 -16.86 9.84 14.15
N VAL A 555 -15.63 9.62 13.71
CA VAL A 555 -15.04 10.09 12.46
C VAL A 555 -14.75 8.86 11.59
N PRO A 556 -15.24 8.81 10.35
CA PRO A 556 -14.89 7.75 9.42
C PRO A 556 -13.38 7.74 9.12
N ASP A 557 -12.78 6.57 9.06
CA ASP A 557 -11.34 6.36 8.80
C ASP A 557 -10.86 7.09 7.52
N ARG A 558 -11.72 7.22 6.51
CA ARG A 558 -11.41 7.96 5.27
C ARG A 558 -11.02 9.42 5.51
N ILE A 559 -11.52 10.06 6.57
CA ILE A 559 -11.20 11.46 6.88
C ILE A 559 -9.75 11.59 7.33
N LEU A 560 -9.23 10.61 8.07
CA LEU A 560 -7.81 10.55 8.43
C LEU A 560 -6.95 10.41 7.19
N ARG A 561 -7.33 9.54 6.25
CA ARG A 561 -6.62 9.38 4.97
C ARG A 561 -6.63 10.62 4.07
N LEU A 562 -7.61 11.52 4.26
CA LEU A 562 -7.66 12.77 3.51
C LEU A 562 -6.66 13.81 4.04
N ALA A 563 -6.20 13.65 5.28
CA ALA A 563 -5.24 14.53 5.93
C ALA A 563 -3.87 14.43 5.27
N ASP A 564 -3.28 15.57 4.96
CA ASP A 564 -1.93 15.68 4.43
C ASP A 564 -0.87 15.45 5.51
N GLU A 565 -1.22 15.58 6.80
CA GLU A 565 -0.36 15.25 7.94
C GLU A 565 -1.18 14.74 9.14
N VAL A 566 -0.72 13.66 9.77
CA VAL A 566 -1.32 13.14 11.02
C VAL A 566 -0.21 12.98 12.06
N GLN A 567 -0.32 13.69 13.19
CA GLN A 567 0.68 13.70 14.24
C GLN A 567 0.13 13.18 15.57
N LEU A 568 0.82 12.20 16.17
CA LEU A 568 0.48 11.70 17.49
C LEU A 568 0.96 12.64 18.60
N ILE A 569 0.05 13.02 19.49
CA ILE A 569 0.37 13.65 20.76
C ILE A 569 0.18 12.63 21.88
N ASP A 570 1.29 12.26 22.49
CA ASP A 570 1.36 11.19 23.47
C ASP A 570 1.92 11.67 24.80
N VAL A 571 1.39 11.11 25.89
CA VAL A 571 1.78 11.41 27.27
C VAL A 571 1.75 10.11 28.05
N ALA A 572 2.77 9.88 28.88
CA ALA A 572 2.84 8.70 29.72
C ALA A 572 1.56 8.56 30.60
N PRO A 573 0.98 7.35 30.74
CA PRO A 573 -0.25 7.14 31.52
C PRO A 573 -0.22 7.73 32.93
N ASN A 574 0.91 7.57 33.64
CA ASN A 574 1.08 8.11 34.99
C ASN A 574 1.04 9.64 35.02
N ALA A 575 1.67 10.29 34.04
CA ALA A 575 1.63 11.74 33.91
C ALA A 575 0.21 12.24 33.57
N LEU A 576 -0.54 11.50 32.75
CA LEU A 576 -1.92 11.84 32.43
C LEU A 576 -2.84 11.70 33.64
N GLN A 577 -2.68 10.64 34.44
CA GLN A 577 -3.41 10.47 35.71
C GLN A 577 -3.07 11.58 36.70
N GLN A 578 -1.80 11.99 36.78
CA GLN A 578 -1.39 13.09 37.65
C GLN A 578 -2.06 14.40 37.21
N ARG A 579 -2.04 14.72 35.90
CA ARG A 579 -2.75 15.88 35.35
C ARG A 579 -4.25 15.85 35.66
N LEU A 580 -4.86 14.66 35.67
CA LEU A 580 -6.26 14.50 36.07
C LEU A 580 -6.47 14.79 37.56
N ARG A 581 -5.60 14.26 38.45
CA ARG A 581 -5.63 14.51 39.90
C ARG A 581 -5.42 15.99 40.25
N ASP A 582 -4.55 16.66 39.50
CA ASP A 582 -4.27 18.09 39.65
C ASP A 582 -5.45 18.96 39.15
N GLY A 583 -6.52 18.36 38.61
CA GLY A 583 -7.68 19.07 38.08
C GLY A 583 -7.44 19.75 36.73
N LYS A 584 -6.37 19.38 36.01
CA LYS A 584 -6.02 19.96 34.70
C LYS A 584 -6.83 19.36 33.53
N ILE A 585 -7.56 18.26 33.76
CA ILE A 585 -8.32 17.54 32.72
C ILE A 585 -9.83 17.57 32.97
N TYR A 586 -10.28 17.27 34.20
CA TYR A 586 -11.67 17.36 34.65
C TYR A 586 -11.79 18.12 35.96
N ALA A 587 -13.00 18.64 36.24
CA ALA A 587 -13.34 19.21 37.53
C ALA A 587 -13.16 18.18 38.67
N ARG A 588 -12.73 18.64 39.85
CA ARG A 588 -12.34 17.78 41.00
C ARG A 588 -13.40 16.73 41.37
N ASN A 589 -14.68 17.08 41.26
CA ASN A 589 -15.80 16.18 41.56
C ASN A 589 -15.95 14.98 40.59
N LYS A 590 -15.34 15.04 39.40
CA LYS A 590 -15.38 13.95 38.39
C LYS A 590 -14.08 13.15 38.31
N VAL A 591 -13.05 13.52 39.07
CA VAL A 591 -11.71 12.93 39.01
C VAL A 591 -11.70 11.47 39.44
N GLU A 592 -12.27 11.14 40.60
CA GLU A 592 -12.27 9.75 41.10
C GLU A 592 -13.06 8.80 40.18
N GLN A 593 -14.21 9.25 39.68
CA GLN A 593 -14.99 8.49 38.72
C GLN A 593 -14.21 8.26 37.41
N ALA A 594 -13.55 9.29 36.89
CA ALA A 594 -12.76 9.18 35.66
C ALA A 594 -11.55 8.24 35.82
N LEU A 595 -10.84 8.29 36.96
CA LEU A 595 -9.73 7.38 37.30
C LEU A 595 -10.17 5.92 37.42
N ASN A 596 -11.37 5.68 37.95
CA ASN A 596 -11.91 4.32 38.15
C ASN A 596 -12.55 3.72 36.89
N HIS A 597 -12.75 4.50 35.83
CA HIS A 597 -13.27 4.02 34.55
C HIS A 597 -12.28 4.25 33.41
N PHE A 598 -12.35 5.39 32.74
CA PHE A 598 -11.64 5.64 31.49
C PHE A 598 -10.11 5.78 31.69
N PHE A 599 -9.66 6.42 32.77
CA PHE A 599 -8.25 6.76 33.02
C PHE A 599 -7.47 5.68 33.79
N LYS A 600 -7.96 4.44 33.82
CA LYS A 600 -7.20 3.30 34.35
C LYS A 600 -5.91 3.10 33.55
N THR A 601 -4.82 2.75 34.24
CA THR A 601 -3.49 2.60 33.60
C THR A 601 -3.52 1.62 32.43
N GLY A 602 -4.20 0.48 32.58
CA GLY A 602 -4.36 -0.51 31.50
C GLY A 602 -5.09 0.06 30.27
N ASN A 603 -6.14 0.86 30.49
CA ASN A 603 -6.92 1.46 29.41
C ASN A 603 -6.10 2.50 28.65
N LEU A 604 -5.34 3.33 29.36
CA LEU A 604 -4.46 4.34 28.75
C LEU A 604 -3.31 3.72 27.94
N ILE A 605 -2.72 2.62 28.43
CA ILE A 605 -1.71 1.87 27.67
C ILE A 605 -2.32 1.30 26.39
N ALA A 606 -3.50 0.69 26.47
CA ALA A 606 -4.15 0.09 25.32
C ALA A 606 -4.60 1.15 24.28
N LEU A 607 -5.13 2.29 24.73
CA LEU A 607 -5.48 3.41 23.83
C LEU A 607 -4.24 4.03 23.18
N ARG A 608 -3.13 4.14 23.91
CA ARG A 608 -1.84 4.59 23.36
C ARG A 608 -1.33 3.64 22.29
N GLU A 609 -1.40 2.34 22.53
CA GLU A 609 -1.03 1.32 21.55
C GLU A 609 -1.94 1.38 20.31
N LEU A 610 -3.25 1.56 20.49
CA LEU A 610 -4.20 1.74 19.39
C LEU A 610 -3.87 2.99 18.56
N ALA A 611 -3.53 4.10 19.20
CA ALA A 611 -3.19 5.35 18.51
C ALA A 611 -1.87 5.25 17.72
N LEU A 612 -0.84 4.62 18.30
CA LEU A 612 0.42 4.35 17.60
C LEU A 612 0.21 3.43 16.40
N ARG A 613 -0.62 2.40 16.56
CA ARG A 613 -0.94 1.47 15.47
C ARG A 613 -1.65 2.16 14.31
N GLU A 614 -2.67 2.97 14.59
CA GLU A 614 -3.42 3.68 13.55
C GLU A 614 -2.54 4.62 12.73
N ILE A 615 -1.59 5.29 13.38
CA ILE A 615 -0.65 6.20 12.71
C ILE A 615 0.43 5.43 11.95
N ALA A 616 0.91 4.31 12.49
CA ALA A 616 1.83 3.44 11.76
C ALA A 616 1.17 2.92 10.47
N ASP A 617 -0.09 2.49 10.53
CA ASP A 617 -0.85 2.06 9.35
C ASP A 617 -1.03 3.20 8.32
N ASP A 618 -1.28 4.45 8.74
CA ASP A 618 -1.36 5.63 7.84
C ASP A 618 0.00 6.01 7.23
N VAL A 619 1.09 5.98 8.02
CA VAL A 619 2.45 6.23 7.54
C VAL A 619 2.87 5.17 6.53
N ASP A 620 2.63 3.89 6.83
CA ASP A 620 2.84 2.78 5.90
C ASP A 620 1.96 2.93 4.64
N GLU A 621 0.75 3.49 4.74
CA GLU A 621 -0.09 3.79 3.57
C GLU A 621 0.46 4.93 2.71
N ARG A 622 1.02 5.98 3.31
CA ARG A 622 1.67 7.10 2.59
C ARG A 622 2.98 6.66 1.94
N LEU A 623 3.77 5.86 2.64
CA LEU A 623 4.97 5.22 2.11
C LEU A 623 4.58 4.27 0.98
N GLU A 624 3.55 3.43 1.13
CA GLU A 624 3.05 2.56 0.07
C GLU A 624 2.31 3.30 -1.06
N ALA A 625 1.78 4.51 -0.84
CA ALA A 625 1.22 5.37 -1.90
C ALA A 625 2.32 6.07 -2.71
N TRP A 626 3.45 6.35 -2.04
CA TRP A 626 4.71 6.71 -2.67
C TRP A 626 5.33 5.53 -3.42
N GLU A 627 5.41 4.33 -2.82
CA GLU A 627 5.90 3.08 -3.44
C GLU A 627 4.90 2.49 -4.46
N ARG A 628 3.63 2.90 -4.46
CA ARG A 628 2.73 2.66 -5.61
C ARG A 628 3.25 3.36 -6.88
N ARG A 629 4.22 4.27 -6.75
CA ARG A 629 5.00 4.84 -7.85
C ARG A 629 6.32 4.11 -8.12
N ASP A 630 6.88 3.38 -7.14
CA ASP A 630 8.13 2.62 -7.26
C ASP A 630 8.03 1.20 -6.66
N SER A 631 8.16 0.22 -7.55
CA SER A 631 7.68 -1.15 -7.39
C SER A 631 8.44 -2.04 -6.40
N LEU A 632 7.72 -2.67 -5.44
CA LEU A 632 8.16 -3.91 -4.78
C LEU A 632 7.00 -4.86 -4.44
N ARG A 633 6.67 -5.80 -5.34
CA ARG A 633 6.34 -7.23 -5.05
C ARG A 633 5.77 -7.97 -6.28
N GLY A 634 6.15 -9.24 -6.40
CA GLY A 634 5.96 -10.12 -7.57
C GLY A 634 4.52 -10.56 -7.91
N PRO A 635 4.36 -11.62 -8.73
CA PRO A 635 3.28 -11.77 -9.71
C PRO A 635 1.95 -12.27 -9.13
N TRP A 636 1.24 -11.42 -8.40
CA TRP A 636 -0.17 -11.61 -8.06
C TRP A 636 -0.89 -10.26 -8.14
N ARG A 637 -1.02 -9.76 -9.37
CA ARG A 637 -1.88 -8.61 -9.73
C ARG A 637 -3.34 -9.04 -9.88
N ARG A 638 -3.99 -9.36 -8.77
CA ARG A 638 -5.45 -9.16 -8.69
C ARG A 638 -5.64 -8.20 -7.52
N GLU A 639 -6.43 -7.17 -7.73
CA GLU A 639 -7.08 -6.46 -6.63
C GLU A 639 -7.64 -7.56 -5.72
N GLU A 640 -7.11 -7.66 -4.50
CA GLU A 640 -7.65 -8.61 -3.54
C GLU A 640 -9.11 -8.16 -3.32
N VAL A 641 -10.06 -9.08 -3.44
CA VAL A 641 -11.47 -8.77 -3.24
C VAL A 641 -12.00 -9.71 -2.18
N ILE A 642 -12.41 -9.13 -1.04
CA ILE A 642 -12.91 -9.86 0.12
C ILE A 642 -14.43 -9.92 0.09
N PHE A 643 -14.95 -11.14 0.07
CA PHE A 643 -16.37 -11.41 0.06
C PHE A 643 -16.84 -11.88 1.43
N VAL A 644 -17.58 -11.04 2.16
CA VAL A 644 -18.06 -11.31 3.52
C VAL A 644 -19.50 -11.81 3.48
N CYS A 645 -19.71 -13.08 3.81
CA CYS A 645 -21.04 -13.67 3.85
C CYS A 645 -21.66 -13.50 5.25
N VAL A 646 -22.76 -12.74 5.33
CA VAL A 646 -23.45 -12.46 6.60
C VAL A 646 -24.81 -13.15 6.68
N THR A 647 -25.30 -13.30 7.91
CA THR A 647 -26.67 -13.71 8.23
C THR A 647 -27.30 -12.64 9.13
N LEU A 648 -28.59 -12.66 9.43
CA LEU A 648 -29.22 -11.72 10.37
C LEU A 648 -28.93 -12.03 11.85
N SER A 649 -27.86 -12.78 12.13
CA SER A 649 -27.49 -13.10 13.51
C SER A 649 -26.92 -11.88 14.24
N PRO A 650 -26.98 -11.85 15.59
CA PRO A 650 -26.31 -10.82 16.40
C PRO A 650 -24.82 -10.60 16.13
N ARG A 651 -24.14 -11.57 15.52
CA ARG A 651 -22.71 -11.50 15.22
C ARG A 651 -22.39 -10.92 13.83
N ALA A 652 -23.40 -10.56 13.06
CA ALA A 652 -23.24 -10.06 11.69
C ALA A 652 -22.38 -8.79 11.65
N GLU A 653 -22.62 -7.85 12.58
CA GLU A 653 -21.84 -6.62 12.69
C GLU A 653 -20.37 -6.89 13.00
N SER A 654 -20.10 -7.80 13.95
CA SER A 654 -18.73 -8.21 14.28
C SER A 654 -18.02 -8.88 13.10
N LEU A 655 -18.75 -9.67 12.29
CA LEU A 655 -18.22 -10.29 11.08
C LEU A 655 -17.93 -9.24 9.99
N ILE A 656 -18.81 -8.26 9.81
CA ILE A 656 -18.62 -7.14 8.87
C ILE A 656 -17.40 -6.31 9.27
N ARG A 657 -17.29 -5.91 10.55
CA ARG A 657 -16.14 -5.16 11.05
C ARG A 657 -14.85 -5.95 10.96
N ARG A 658 -14.87 -7.27 11.20
CA ARG A 658 -13.71 -8.14 10.98
C ARG A 658 -13.36 -8.22 9.50
N GLY A 659 -14.35 -8.39 8.63
CA GLY A 659 -14.17 -8.37 7.19
C GLY A 659 -13.55 -7.07 6.70
N PHE A 660 -14.07 -5.93 7.16
CA PHE A 660 -13.49 -4.61 6.94
C PHE A 660 -12.05 -4.53 7.42
N ARG A 661 -11.73 -4.91 8.67
CA ARG A 661 -10.35 -4.86 9.18
C ARG A 661 -9.37 -5.66 8.32
N ILE A 662 -9.79 -6.85 7.86
CA ILE A 662 -8.96 -7.66 6.98
C ILE A 662 -8.85 -7.01 5.60
N ALA A 663 -9.95 -6.49 5.05
CA ALA A 663 -9.96 -5.81 3.75
C ALA A 663 -9.07 -4.56 3.76
N HIS A 664 -9.20 -3.75 4.80
CA HIS A 664 -8.39 -2.57 5.08
C HIS A 664 -6.90 -2.91 5.11
N ARG A 665 -6.51 -3.90 5.93
CA ARG A 665 -5.12 -4.36 6.05
C ARG A 665 -4.57 -5.00 4.77
N LEU A 666 -5.42 -5.70 4.01
CA LEU A 666 -5.04 -6.32 2.75
C LEU A 666 -5.12 -5.35 1.56
N LYS A 667 -5.58 -4.10 1.78
CA LYS A 667 -5.88 -3.09 0.75
C LYS A 667 -6.77 -3.66 -0.36
N ALA A 668 -7.81 -4.36 0.07
CA ALA A 668 -8.72 -5.13 -0.76
C ALA A 668 -10.08 -4.43 -0.85
N ASP A 669 -10.67 -4.44 -2.04
CA ASP A 669 -12.10 -4.13 -2.15
C ASP A 669 -12.88 -5.19 -1.40
N TRP A 670 -14.05 -4.83 -0.86
CA TRP A 670 -14.83 -5.77 -0.10
C TRP A 670 -16.32 -5.60 -0.27
N VAL A 671 -16.99 -6.75 -0.28
CA VAL A 671 -18.41 -6.89 -0.54
C VAL A 671 -19.01 -7.70 0.59
N VAL A 672 -20.03 -7.16 1.25
CA VAL A 672 -20.87 -7.88 2.18
C VAL A 672 -22.07 -8.45 1.42
N HIS A 673 -22.32 -9.74 1.57
CA HIS A 673 -23.41 -10.42 0.88
C HIS A 673 -24.34 -11.13 1.86
N TYR A 674 -25.63 -10.83 1.76
CA TYR A 674 -26.71 -11.46 2.53
C TYR A 674 -27.67 -12.19 1.60
N ILE A 675 -27.97 -13.46 1.90
CA ILE A 675 -28.99 -14.25 1.20
C ILE A 675 -30.21 -14.43 2.11
N ALA A 676 -31.34 -13.84 1.71
CA ALA A 676 -32.63 -14.03 2.35
C ALA A 676 -33.30 -15.32 1.83
N VAL A 677 -33.83 -16.14 2.73
CA VAL A 677 -34.62 -17.33 2.37
C VAL A 677 -36.08 -16.99 2.62
N LYS A 678 -36.85 -16.79 1.55
CA LYS A 678 -38.21 -16.18 1.46
C LYS A 678 -38.21 -14.65 1.39
N ALA A 679 -39.22 -14.10 0.71
CA ALA A 679 -39.39 -12.66 0.44
C ALA A 679 -40.02 -11.90 1.62
N ASP A 680 -40.97 -12.51 2.34
CA ASP A 680 -41.61 -11.89 3.50
C ASP A 680 -40.72 -11.98 4.74
N LEU A 681 -39.97 -10.92 4.99
CA LEU A 681 -39.17 -10.73 6.19
C LEU A 681 -39.94 -9.86 7.19
N PRO A 682 -40.03 -10.26 8.48
CA PRO A 682 -40.59 -9.43 9.53
C PRO A 682 -39.95 -8.03 9.60
N GLU A 683 -40.70 -7.03 10.04
CA GLU A 683 -40.24 -5.63 10.10
C GLU A 683 -38.92 -5.46 10.90
N GLU A 684 -38.76 -6.20 12.00
CA GLU A 684 -37.52 -6.24 12.79
C GLU A 684 -36.31 -6.72 11.97
N GLN A 685 -36.50 -7.71 11.10
CA GLN A 685 -35.44 -8.23 10.23
C GLN A 685 -35.09 -7.25 9.12
N GLN A 686 -36.09 -6.52 8.58
CA GLN A 686 -35.87 -5.47 7.59
C GLN A 686 -35.05 -4.31 8.16
N LYS A 687 -35.40 -3.85 9.37
CA LYS A 687 -34.63 -2.83 10.09
C LYS A 687 -33.18 -3.26 10.27
N ARG A 688 -32.96 -4.50 10.69
CA ARG A 688 -31.61 -5.06 10.86
C ARG A 688 -30.81 -5.10 9.56
N ILE A 689 -31.43 -5.39 8.41
CA ILE A 689 -30.77 -5.35 7.11
C ILE A 689 -30.32 -3.93 6.77
N MET A 690 -31.16 -2.92 7.07
CA MET A 690 -30.80 -1.52 6.87
C MET A 690 -29.59 -1.14 7.73
N ASP A 691 -29.58 -1.53 9.01
CA ASP A 691 -28.46 -1.26 9.93
C ASP A 691 -27.14 -1.87 9.40
N LEU A 692 -27.20 -3.11 8.90
CA LEU A 692 -26.01 -3.78 8.33
C LEU A 692 -25.54 -3.15 7.01
N ARG A 693 -26.48 -2.70 6.16
CA ARG A 693 -26.16 -1.98 4.92
C ARG A 693 -25.49 -0.65 5.22
N GLU A 694 -26.05 0.14 6.14
CA GLU A 694 -25.49 1.41 6.56
C GLU A 694 -24.10 1.24 7.17
N LEU A 695 -23.92 0.27 8.08
CA LEU A 695 -22.61 -0.07 8.64
C LEU A 695 -21.58 -0.39 7.54
N THR A 696 -21.97 -1.22 6.56
CA THR A 696 -21.09 -1.61 5.45
C THR A 696 -20.69 -0.40 4.60
N GLN A 697 -21.65 0.46 4.26
CA GLN A 697 -21.42 1.66 3.44
C GLN A 697 -20.54 2.70 4.16
N ARG A 698 -20.75 2.91 5.47
CA ARG A 698 -19.89 3.81 6.27
C ARG A 698 -18.45 3.33 6.33
N LEU A 699 -18.23 2.01 6.38
CA LEU A 699 -16.92 1.37 6.31
C LEU A 699 -16.36 1.27 4.86
N GLY A 700 -17.04 1.84 3.86
CA GLY A 700 -16.57 1.88 2.47
C GLY A 700 -16.72 0.57 1.70
N GLY A 701 -17.54 -0.36 2.18
CA GLY A 701 -17.86 -1.63 1.48
C GLY A 701 -19.16 -1.58 0.69
N ILE A 702 -19.36 -2.56 -0.18
CA ILE A 702 -20.60 -2.73 -0.96
C ILE A 702 -21.49 -3.77 -0.27
N PHE A 703 -22.75 -3.43 0.01
CA PHE A 703 -23.71 -4.38 0.58
C PHE A 703 -24.69 -4.91 -0.49
N ASN A 704 -24.65 -6.22 -0.72
CA ASN A 704 -25.49 -6.92 -1.68
C ASN A 704 -26.49 -7.85 -0.96
N MET A 705 -27.74 -7.84 -1.43
CA MET A 705 -28.81 -8.71 -0.94
C MET A 705 -29.43 -9.50 -2.09
N GLN A 706 -29.65 -10.80 -1.88
CA GLN A 706 -30.35 -11.66 -2.83
C GLN A 706 -31.41 -12.51 -2.11
N VAL A 707 -32.58 -12.67 -2.74
CA VAL A 707 -33.67 -13.51 -2.22
C VAL A 707 -33.63 -14.88 -2.90
N MET A 708 -33.84 -15.94 -2.12
CA MET A 708 -33.91 -17.32 -2.61
C MET A 708 -35.05 -18.11 -1.97
N GLU A 709 -35.57 -19.10 -2.70
CA GLU A 709 -36.64 -19.98 -2.22
C GLU A 709 -36.12 -21.16 -1.39
N ARG A 710 -34.92 -21.67 -1.70
CA ARG A 710 -34.39 -22.93 -1.13
C ARG A 710 -33.09 -22.71 -0.35
N ARG A 711 -33.15 -22.96 0.96
CA ARG A 711 -31.99 -22.86 1.89
C ARG A 711 -30.81 -23.77 1.52
N ARG A 712 -31.05 -24.93 0.90
CA ARG A 712 -30.00 -25.90 0.51
C ARG A 712 -29.05 -25.36 -0.58
N GLN A 713 -29.47 -24.36 -1.35
CA GLN A 713 -28.68 -23.80 -2.46
C GLN A 713 -27.87 -22.55 -2.08
N VAL A 714 -28.03 -22.04 -0.85
CA VAL A 714 -27.37 -20.81 -0.36
C VAL A 714 -25.85 -20.87 -0.54
N ALA A 715 -25.22 -22.00 -0.20
CA ALA A 715 -23.76 -22.15 -0.30
C ALA A 715 -23.24 -22.06 -1.75
N VAL A 716 -23.95 -22.70 -2.70
CA VAL A 716 -23.59 -22.68 -4.12
C VAL A 716 -23.77 -21.25 -4.65
N LYS A 717 -24.85 -20.58 -4.26
CA LYS A 717 -25.10 -19.21 -4.69
C LYS A 717 -24.08 -18.21 -4.16
N LEU A 718 -23.66 -18.34 -2.90
CA LEU A 718 -22.58 -17.53 -2.33
C LEU A 718 -21.27 -17.69 -3.10
N LEU A 719 -20.92 -18.92 -3.52
CA LEU A 719 -19.74 -19.16 -4.34
C LEU A 719 -19.86 -18.56 -5.75
N GLU A 720 -21.03 -18.68 -6.39
CA GLU A 720 -21.30 -18.03 -7.67
C GLU A 720 -21.13 -16.51 -7.56
N GLN A 721 -21.72 -15.88 -6.54
CA GLN A 721 -21.63 -14.44 -6.34
C GLN A 721 -20.20 -14.00 -6.00
N ALA A 722 -19.47 -14.76 -5.19
CA ALA A 722 -18.06 -14.50 -4.93
C ALA A 722 -17.23 -14.55 -6.23
N ASN A 723 -17.49 -15.51 -7.11
CA ASN A 723 -16.83 -15.60 -8.42
C ASN A 723 -17.17 -14.44 -9.36
N VAL A 724 -18.43 -14.01 -9.41
CA VAL A 724 -18.87 -12.84 -10.20
C VAL A 724 -18.13 -11.58 -9.76
N ASN A 725 -17.97 -11.39 -8.44
CA ASN A 725 -17.21 -10.28 -7.87
C ASN A 725 -15.68 -10.49 -7.95
N LYS A 726 -15.20 -11.54 -8.65
CA LYS A 726 -13.77 -11.91 -8.77
C LYS A 726 -13.06 -12.01 -7.41
N SER A 727 -13.80 -12.45 -6.39
CA SER A 727 -13.34 -12.50 -5.01
C SER A 727 -12.14 -13.44 -4.86
N THR A 728 -11.06 -12.94 -4.26
CA THR A 728 -9.87 -13.73 -3.94
C THR A 728 -10.01 -14.45 -2.61
N GLN A 729 -10.79 -13.87 -1.69
CA GLN A 729 -11.03 -14.40 -0.36
C GLN A 729 -12.51 -14.33 0.02
N LEU A 730 -13.02 -15.38 0.66
CA LEU A 730 -14.37 -15.47 1.19
C LEU A 730 -14.33 -15.60 2.71
N ILE A 731 -15.07 -14.74 3.42
CA ILE A 731 -15.16 -14.71 4.88
C ILE A 731 -16.55 -15.20 5.31
N ILE A 732 -16.59 -16.21 6.16
CA ILE A 732 -17.81 -16.79 6.71
C ILE A 732 -17.71 -16.96 8.22
N GLY A 733 -18.79 -16.64 8.94
CA GLY A 733 -18.92 -16.96 10.35
C GLY A 733 -19.16 -18.46 10.57
N GLN A 734 -18.63 -19.00 11.66
CA GLN A 734 -18.90 -20.39 12.04
C GLN A 734 -20.38 -20.62 12.38
N SER A 735 -21.03 -21.59 11.70
CA SER A 735 -22.43 -21.96 11.97
C SER A 735 -22.57 -22.75 13.26
N GLN A 736 -23.50 -22.32 14.14
CA GLN A 736 -23.82 -22.99 15.41
C GLN A 736 -25.08 -23.88 15.36
N MET A 737 -25.62 -24.17 14.16
CA MET A 737 -26.83 -24.98 14.02
C MET A 737 -26.74 -26.31 14.78
N LYS A 738 -27.82 -26.79 15.39
CA LYS A 738 -27.85 -28.09 16.08
C LYS A 738 -27.66 -29.23 15.07
N PHE A 739 -27.23 -30.42 15.52
CA PHE A 739 -26.91 -31.54 14.62
C PHE A 739 -28.08 -31.91 13.68
N TRP A 740 -29.31 -31.92 14.19
CA TRP A 740 -30.53 -32.19 13.43
C TRP A 740 -30.83 -31.12 12.36
N GLU A 741 -30.64 -29.84 12.69
CA GLU A 741 -30.81 -28.73 11.76
C GLU A 741 -29.79 -28.79 10.60
N ARG A 742 -28.55 -29.24 10.88
CA ARG A 742 -27.53 -29.45 9.84
C ARG A 742 -27.91 -30.59 8.88
N MET A 743 -28.63 -31.60 9.38
CA MET A 743 -29.08 -32.74 8.59
C MET A 743 -30.27 -32.37 7.68
N LEU A 744 -31.19 -31.53 8.18
CA LEU A 744 -32.34 -31.03 7.43
C LEU A 744 -31.97 -29.97 6.37
N TYR A 745 -31.13 -28.99 6.73
CA TYR A 745 -30.86 -27.80 5.92
C TYR A 745 -29.49 -27.78 5.21
N GLY A 746 -28.63 -28.76 5.49
CA GLY A 746 -27.26 -28.82 4.97
C GLY A 746 -26.26 -27.98 5.78
N ASN A 747 -24.96 -28.18 5.54
CA ASN A 747 -23.89 -27.41 6.18
C ASN A 747 -23.25 -26.45 5.17
N THR A 748 -23.68 -25.18 5.19
CA THR A 748 -23.21 -24.13 4.28
C THR A 748 -21.69 -24.00 4.27
N VAL A 749 -21.05 -23.99 5.45
CA VAL A 749 -19.58 -23.90 5.59
C VAL A 749 -18.89 -25.09 4.94
N LYS A 750 -19.40 -26.31 5.17
CA LYS A 750 -18.85 -27.53 4.56
C LYS A 750 -18.97 -27.51 3.03
N THR A 751 -20.10 -27.07 2.51
CA THR A 751 -20.33 -26.96 1.06
C THR A 751 -19.39 -25.92 0.46
N ILE A 752 -19.24 -24.74 1.09
CA ILE A 752 -18.28 -23.71 0.65
C ILE A 752 -16.85 -24.24 0.63
N LEU A 753 -16.38 -24.89 1.71
CA LEU A 753 -15.02 -25.45 1.76
C LEU A 753 -14.78 -26.60 0.77
N LYS A 754 -15.84 -27.27 0.32
CA LYS A 754 -15.77 -28.35 -0.67
C LYS A 754 -15.71 -27.82 -2.10
N TYR A 755 -16.54 -26.83 -2.44
CA TYR A 755 -16.70 -26.33 -3.81
C TYR A 755 -15.94 -25.02 -4.08
N GLY A 756 -15.49 -24.30 -3.05
CA GLY A 756 -14.70 -23.07 -3.15
C GLY A 756 -13.20 -23.29 -3.06
N ARG A 757 -12.67 -24.43 -3.54
CA ARG A 757 -11.24 -24.76 -3.42
C ARG A 757 -10.31 -23.84 -4.20
N HIS A 758 -10.84 -23.08 -5.16
CA HIS A 758 -10.10 -22.15 -6.00
C HIS A 758 -9.97 -20.74 -5.40
N MET A 759 -10.53 -20.49 -4.22
CA MET A 759 -10.45 -19.21 -3.49
C MET A 759 -10.06 -19.45 -2.03
N ASP A 760 -9.46 -18.43 -1.39
CA ASP A 760 -9.15 -18.51 0.04
C ASP A 760 -10.44 -18.41 0.85
N VAL A 761 -10.61 -19.23 1.89
CA VAL A 761 -11.80 -19.23 2.75
C VAL A 761 -11.41 -19.05 4.21
N LEU A 762 -11.79 -17.92 4.79
CA LEU A 762 -11.63 -17.64 6.22
C LEU A 762 -12.93 -17.98 6.96
N VAL A 763 -12.84 -18.94 7.87
CA VAL A 763 -13.89 -19.27 8.82
C VAL A 763 -13.61 -18.57 10.14
N VAL A 764 -14.40 -17.54 10.44
CA VAL A 764 -14.28 -16.75 11.66
C VAL A 764 -14.92 -17.48 12.82
N SER A 765 -14.15 -17.68 13.88
CA SER A 765 -14.60 -18.30 15.12
C SER A 765 -15.55 -17.37 15.88
N GLY A 766 -16.56 -17.95 16.54
CA GLY A 766 -17.58 -17.19 17.26
C GLY A 766 -17.04 -16.68 18.59
N PHE A 767 -16.33 -15.55 18.60
CA PHE A 767 -15.91 -14.90 19.83
C PHE A 767 -17.14 -14.33 20.56
N VAL A 768 -17.46 -14.87 21.74
CA VAL A 768 -18.32 -14.22 22.74
C VAL A 768 -17.58 -14.34 24.08
N PRO A 769 -17.27 -13.24 24.77
CA PRO A 769 -16.79 -13.31 26.14
C PRO A 769 -17.85 -14.02 26.99
N LYS A 770 -17.46 -15.00 27.81
CA LYS A 770 -18.34 -15.46 28.88
C LYS A 770 -18.63 -14.25 29.77
N GLU A 771 -19.90 -13.84 29.85
CA GLU A 771 -20.39 -13.09 31.01
C GLU A 771 -20.01 -13.89 32.26
N ARG A 772 -19.33 -13.22 33.19
CA ARG A 772 -19.10 -13.73 34.54
C ARG A 772 -20.10 -13.07 35.47
#